data_AF-A0A8S1N0R0-F1
#
_entry.id   AF-A0A8S1N0R0-F1
#
_cell.length_a   1.000
_cell.length_b   1.000
_cell.length_c   1.000
_cell.angle_alpha   90.00
_cell.angle_beta   90.00
_cell.angle_gamma   90.00
#
_symmetry.space_group_name_H-M   'P 1'
#
loop_
_entity.id
_entity.type
_entity.pdbx_description
1 polymer ?
#
loop_
_entity_poly.entity_id
_entity_poly.type
_entity_poly.pdbx_seq_one_letter_code
_entity_poly.pdbx_strand_id
1 'polypeptide(L)'
;MIEKYSLALICLIGITLSQIILSSMDDCTCRQILTDFECQNMQPYCQWNGASCQQQSCYDVPLDQCTELSYCYLNGQSCQQFYNQSMCQELVGNATQNCQQLSQYCYGNNGQCSNQITVLPSQCSSYTNQSECFQSQQGRCTWYNNTCNYYSSCNSIPLANCQQYQPFETKQQLGQYCRINNNQCVQATCNLITNQTQCTFVQNFFNIDQFMLCQWNTTSSSCQMAISTSFLSNTTCLQYTMGNYHWVTRNNQTTEGYCFKCQVKPIISKKQCSCEQLISQQDCYQNPLCTWQFNQCIIKPCSAFNSSQEQCVLNSACAWIEPQGCTNFTKCQNLNGTNQYECLLQSLNCPSSNGYNCFPRSENNQYGCAANQNGQCERFFTNGGFCQTYHNQTYYNQTQYTCRYIESPNCQFITNQQECQRFSQYCNWESYNYNPQLCSECAFNPYYCSYCGTCYNYYQSCSNFYNENQCKYANEGGQFYKCVWNYNTQRCVNSGQNGQYNGSNIIPFDQDDCYTQTDGQYRWSSNTDKAGECLKCSVVYLPRKRNQCTCEQLIYQGDCALAGDSCLWNPQLGQCVQMDCNMLKTRSTCVSNYNCHWIQVDDVMQCLPFTKCSNLPGSNSLQCLTYSYRCTQSDGRYCKELSRTDVSNTCSSIQNYTLCYLTIASDGVCAWNGSSCYALSECSSIKQFNLCGINNYGCYWNQNTSSCVPLQCSNILSQSQCTYVDNTIDRQHSIQMCFWNQTFCQNVTTISESLTSSNCYINSGKTYSWSQNNSTQGTCQSCSDSIIKVALLILLVFINY
;
A
#
# COMPACT_ATOMS: atom_id res chain seq x y z
N MET A 1 -30.02 8.00 -53.43
CA MET A 1 -30.51 6.69 -52.92
C MET A 1 -29.36 5.86 -52.32
N ILE A 2 -28.44 6.51 -51.59
CA ILE A 2 -27.34 5.91 -50.81
C ILE A 2 -27.09 6.90 -49.65
N GLU A 3 -27.93 6.88 -48.60
CA GLU A 3 -27.72 7.79 -47.44
C GLU A 3 -28.51 7.37 -46.18
N LYS A 4 -28.70 6.07 -45.92
CA LYS A 4 -29.48 5.60 -44.74
C LYS A 4 -28.95 4.41 -43.94
N TYR A 5 -27.67 4.01 -44.10
CA TYR A 5 -27.14 2.82 -43.41
C TYR A 5 -25.80 2.98 -42.66
N SER A 6 -25.49 4.18 -42.14
CA SER A 6 -24.22 4.37 -41.38
C SER A 6 -24.37 4.88 -39.94
N LEU A 7 -25.60 4.96 -39.40
CA LEU A 7 -25.84 5.42 -38.01
C LEU A 7 -26.41 4.35 -37.07
N ALA A 8 -26.62 3.11 -37.53
CA ALA A 8 -27.19 2.04 -36.70
C ALA A 8 -26.17 1.04 -36.13
N LEU A 9 -24.87 1.17 -36.44
CA LEU A 9 -23.87 0.13 -36.13
C LEU A 9 -22.82 0.49 -35.06
N ILE A 10 -22.89 1.67 -34.41
CA ILE A 10 -21.86 2.12 -33.45
C ILE A 10 -22.37 2.29 -31.99
N CYS A 11 -23.66 2.04 -31.71
CA CYS A 11 -24.20 2.03 -30.33
C CYS A 11 -24.58 0.64 -29.82
N LEU A 12 -23.89 -0.41 -30.26
CA LEU A 12 -23.83 -1.72 -29.58
C LEU A 12 -22.53 -1.82 -28.77
N ILE A 13 -22.19 -0.76 -28.04
CA ILE A 13 -21.30 -0.91 -26.89
C ILE A 13 -22.13 -1.68 -25.88
N GLY A 14 -21.88 -2.99 -25.80
CA GLY A 14 -22.52 -3.87 -24.86
C GLY A 14 -22.42 -3.23 -23.48
N ILE A 15 -23.56 -2.84 -22.94
CA ILE A 15 -23.73 -2.66 -21.50
C ILE A 15 -23.49 -4.07 -20.95
N THR A 16 -22.23 -4.40 -20.69
CA THR A 16 -21.87 -5.57 -19.90
C THR A 16 -22.48 -5.28 -18.54
N LEU A 17 -23.69 -5.77 -18.32
CA LEU A 17 -24.33 -5.73 -17.02
C LEU A 17 -23.30 -6.26 -16.02
N SER A 18 -23.03 -5.46 -14.99
CA SER A 18 -22.02 -5.76 -13.98
C SER A 18 -22.41 -7.06 -13.28
N GLN A 19 -21.75 -8.16 -13.65
CA GLN A 19 -21.90 -9.46 -12.99
C GLN A 19 -21.10 -9.48 -11.69
N ILE A 20 -21.65 -10.10 -10.64
CA ILE A 20 -20.93 -10.30 -9.39
C ILE A 20 -20.02 -11.52 -9.53
N ILE A 21 -18.72 -11.24 -9.66
CA ILE A 21 -17.67 -12.27 -9.67
C ILE A 21 -17.17 -12.48 -8.24
N LEU A 22 -17.12 -13.73 -7.81
CA LEU A 22 -16.57 -14.19 -6.53
C LEU A 22 -15.22 -14.86 -6.81
N SER A 23 -14.26 -14.72 -5.90
CA SER A 23 -12.96 -15.39 -5.97
C SER A 23 -12.58 -16.01 -4.64
N SER A 24 -11.96 -17.18 -4.66
CA SER A 24 -11.42 -17.84 -3.45
C SER A 24 -10.34 -17.01 -2.72
N MET A 25 -9.77 -15.98 -3.38
CA MET A 25 -8.78 -15.10 -2.79
C MET A 25 -9.38 -13.93 -1.99
N ASP A 26 -10.69 -13.68 -2.14
CA ASP A 26 -11.38 -12.52 -1.55
C ASP A 26 -12.22 -12.91 -0.31
N ASP A 27 -11.91 -14.06 0.32
CA ASP A 27 -12.63 -14.56 1.49
C ASP A 27 -12.57 -13.59 2.68
N CYS A 28 -13.69 -13.47 3.41
CA CYS A 28 -13.80 -12.76 4.66
C CYS A 28 -12.80 -13.30 5.69
N THR A 29 -12.02 -12.40 6.30
CA THR A 29 -11.34 -12.74 7.54
C THR A 29 -12.36 -12.80 8.68
N CYS A 30 -12.12 -13.63 9.71
CA CYS A 30 -13.04 -13.74 10.86
C CYS A 30 -13.37 -12.38 11.49
N ARG A 31 -12.41 -11.45 11.50
CA ARG A 31 -12.58 -10.09 12.07
C ARG A 31 -13.61 -9.23 11.35
N GLN A 32 -13.97 -9.60 10.12
CA GLN A 32 -14.97 -8.90 9.31
C GLN A 32 -16.38 -9.43 9.55
N ILE A 33 -16.50 -10.60 10.17
CA ILE A 33 -17.79 -11.23 10.46
C ILE A 33 -18.41 -10.58 11.68
N LEU A 34 -19.69 -10.20 11.55
CA LEU A 34 -20.41 -9.40 12.54
C LEU A 34 -21.57 -10.13 13.19
N THR A 35 -22.04 -11.21 12.57
CA THR A 35 -23.21 -11.93 13.03
C THR A 35 -22.81 -13.27 13.63
N ASP A 36 -23.55 -13.70 14.66
CA ASP A 36 -23.35 -15.01 15.27
C ASP A 36 -23.53 -16.15 14.27
N PHE A 37 -24.52 -16.02 13.40
CA PHE A 37 -24.84 -17.01 12.38
C PHE A 37 -23.67 -17.23 11.42
N GLU A 38 -23.07 -16.15 10.93
CA GLU A 38 -21.91 -16.24 10.04
C GLU A 38 -20.67 -16.77 10.75
N CYS A 39 -20.41 -16.32 11.99
CA CYS A 39 -19.26 -16.78 12.75
C CYS A 39 -19.37 -18.29 13.04
N GLN A 40 -20.58 -18.78 13.35
CA GLN A 40 -20.87 -20.21 13.53
C GLN A 40 -20.74 -21.00 12.22
N ASN A 41 -21.21 -20.47 11.09
CA ASN A 41 -21.07 -21.13 9.79
C ASN A 41 -19.63 -21.18 9.28
N MET A 42 -18.76 -20.32 9.81
CA MET A 42 -17.32 -20.40 9.56
C MET A 42 -16.61 -21.34 10.54
N GLN A 43 -17.29 -22.03 11.46
CA GLN A 43 -16.60 -23.03 12.28
C GLN A 43 -16.08 -24.18 11.39
N PRO A 44 -14.87 -24.71 11.68
CA PRO A 44 -14.00 -24.40 12.84
C PRO A 44 -13.00 -23.25 12.61
N TYR A 45 -13.11 -22.51 11.50
CA TYR A 45 -12.19 -21.44 11.12
C TYR A 45 -12.32 -20.18 12.02
N CYS A 46 -13.56 -19.83 12.40
CA CYS A 46 -13.82 -18.68 13.27
C CYS A 46 -14.53 -19.06 14.57
N GLN A 47 -14.20 -18.34 15.64
CA GLN A 47 -14.91 -18.39 16.92
C GLN A 47 -15.07 -17.00 17.53
N TRP A 48 -16.13 -16.77 18.30
CA TRP A 48 -16.26 -15.55 19.08
C TRP A 48 -15.25 -15.50 20.22
N ASN A 49 -14.48 -14.41 20.25
CA ASN A 49 -13.63 -14.07 21.38
C ASN A 49 -14.05 -12.67 21.89
N GLY A 50 -14.86 -12.66 22.94
CA GLY A 50 -15.52 -11.45 23.44
C GLY A 50 -16.52 -10.90 22.43
N ALA A 51 -16.37 -9.61 22.08
CA ALA A 51 -17.27 -8.91 21.16
C ALA A 51 -16.81 -8.96 19.69
N SER A 52 -15.89 -9.86 19.33
CA SER A 52 -15.39 -9.99 17.96
C SER A 52 -15.27 -11.44 17.53
N CYS A 53 -15.67 -11.74 16.30
CA CYS A 53 -15.39 -13.01 15.65
C CYS A 53 -13.90 -13.02 15.27
N GLN A 54 -13.14 -13.99 15.76
CA GLN A 54 -11.70 -14.09 15.56
C GLN A 54 -11.36 -15.45 14.97
N GLN A 55 -10.20 -15.52 14.31
CA GLN A 55 -9.68 -16.78 13.82
C GLN A 55 -9.42 -17.70 15.03
N GLN A 56 -9.97 -18.91 15.00
CA GLN A 56 -9.79 -19.88 16.06
C GLN A 56 -8.32 -20.31 16.10
N SER A 57 -7.73 -20.31 17.29
CA SER A 57 -6.38 -20.82 17.50
C SER A 57 -6.36 -22.31 17.17
N CYS A 58 -5.36 -22.78 16.43
CA CYS A 58 -5.24 -24.20 16.09
C CYS A 58 -5.26 -25.09 17.35
N TYR A 59 -4.73 -24.60 18.48
CA TYR A 59 -4.73 -25.32 19.75
C TYR A 59 -6.14 -25.57 20.33
N ASP A 60 -7.12 -24.77 19.95
CA ASP A 60 -8.51 -24.88 20.40
C ASP A 60 -9.38 -25.69 19.43
N VAL A 61 -8.82 -26.14 18.30
CA VAL A 61 -9.56 -26.86 17.25
C VAL A 61 -9.63 -28.35 17.64
N PRO A 62 -10.82 -28.98 17.61
CA PRO A 62 -10.95 -30.43 17.78
C PRO A 62 -10.02 -31.20 16.84
N LEU A 63 -9.41 -32.30 17.33
CA LEU A 63 -8.38 -33.02 16.57
C LEU A 63 -8.88 -33.58 15.23
N ASP A 64 -10.16 -33.95 15.15
CA ASP A 64 -10.85 -34.42 13.95
C ASP A 64 -11.09 -33.31 12.91
N GLN A 65 -11.04 -32.05 13.33
CA GLN A 65 -11.23 -30.85 12.49
C GLN A 65 -9.92 -30.14 12.13
N CYS A 66 -8.80 -30.52 12.75
CA CYS A 66 -7.53 -29.81 12.60
C CYS A 66 -7.05 -29.70 11.15
N THR A 67 -7.22 -30.78 10.37
CA THR A 67 -6.76 -30.87 8.98
C THR A 67 -7.66 -30.15 7.98
N GLU A 68 -8.89 -29.79 8.38
CA GLU A 68 -9.83 -29.01 7.56
C GLU A 68 -9.39 -27.54 7.44
N LEU A 69 -8.61 -27.06 8.40
CA LEU A 69 -8.14 -25.69 8.48
C LEU A 69 -6.83 -25.52 7.73
N SER A 70 -6.82 -24.57 6.80
CA SER A 70 -5.67 -24.34 5.93
C SER A 70 -4.43 -23.77 6.64
N TYR A 71 -4.61 -23.26 7.85
CA TYR A 71 -3.53 -22.68 8.65
C TYR A 71 -3.21 -23.54 9.87
N CYS A 72 -3.72 -24.78 9.93
CA CYS A 72 -3.43 -25.72 11.00
C CYS A 72 -2.89 -27.05 10.46
N TYR A 73 -2.22 -27.78 11.33
CA TYR A 73 -1.79 -29.15 11.08
C TYR A 73 -1.81 -29.96 12.37
N LEU A 74 -2.03 -31.26 12.23
CA LEU A 74 -1.99 -32.22 13.32
C LEU A 74 -0.53 -32.63 13.57
N ASN A 75 -0.05 -32.39 14.79
CA ASN A 75 1.25 -32.85 15.28
C ASN A 75 1.03 -33.77 16.49
N GLY A 76 1.04 -35.08 16.23
CA GLY A 76 0.70 -36.08 17.23
C GLY A 76 -0.75 -35.95 17.71
N GLN A 77 -0.94 -35.57 18.98
CA GLN A 77 -2.25 -35.37 19.62
C GLN A 77 -2.62 -33.90 19.79
N SER A 78 -1.94 -32.99 19.09
CA SER A 78 -2.19 -31.56 19.18
C SER A 78 -2.36 -30.96 17.80
N CYS A 79 -3.27 -29.98 17.68
CA CYS A 79 -3.41 -29.18 16.48
C CYS A 79 -2.55 -27.91 16.62
N GLN A 80 -1.67 -27.66 15.66
CA GLN A 80 -0.65 -26.61 15.69
C GLN A 80 -0.78 -25.70 14.46
N GLN A 81 -0.24 -24.48 14.54
CA GLN A 81 -0.38 -23.48 13.49
C GLN A 81 0.64 -23.68 12.36
N PHE A 82 0.15 -23.79 11.14
CA PHE A 82 0.91 -23.94 9.90
C PHE A 82 1.30 -22.57 9.34
N TYR A 83 2.55 -22.16 9.53
CA TYR A 83 3.03 -20.83 9.12
C TYR A 83 3.58 -20.79 7.70
N ASN A 84 4.22 -21.87 7.26
CA ASN A 84 4.82 -21.97 5.93
C ASN A 84 4.89 -23.41 5.46
N GLN A 85 5.07 -23.59 4.15
CA GLN A 85 5.16 -24.92 3.55
C GLN A 85 6.37 -25.72 4.04
N SER A 86 7.50 -25.10 4.44
CA SER A 86 8.66 -25.86 4.97
C SER A 86 8.35 -26.67 6.22
N MET A 87 7.33 -26.31 6.98
CA MET A 87 6.87 -27.10 8.14
C MET A 87 6.40 -28.51 7.77
N CYS A 88 6.08 -28.79 6.50
CA CYS A 88 5.80 -30.16 6.07
C CYS A 88 6.96 -31.10 6.37
N GLN A 89 8.22 -30.64 6.33
CA GLN A 89 9.38 -31.49 6.65
C GLN A 89 9.51 -31.80 8.15
N GLU A 90 8.83 -31.02 8.99
CA GLU A 90 8.84 -31.15 10.45
C GLU A 90 7.67 -32.00 10.97
N LEU A 91 6.74 -32.40 10.09
CA LEU A 91 5.61 -33.25 10.46
C LEU A 91 6.09 -34.68 10.71
N VAL A 92 6.07 -35.09 11.98
CA VAL A 92 6.36 -36.47 12.38
C VAL A 92 5.04 -37.23 12.47
N GLY A 93 4.67 -37.90 11.39
CA GLY A 93 3.54 -38.85 11.38
C GLY A 93 3.93 -40.23 11.89
N ASN A 94 2.95 -40.98 12.40
CA ASN A 94 3.16 -42.42 12.59
C ASN A 94 3.46 -43.09 11.23
N ALA A 95 4.19 -44.21 11.25
CA ALA A 95 4.55 -44.94 10.03
C ALA A 95 3.35 -45.41 9.19
N THR A 96 2.12 -45.33 9.72
CA THR A 96 0.87 -45.67 9.04
C THR A 96 0.06 -44.44 8.59
N GLN A 97 0.46 -43.23 8.98
CA GLN A 97 -0.23 -41.99 8.63
C GLN A 97 0.35 -41.40 7.35
N ASN A 98 -0.57 -41.00 6.47
CA ASN A 98 -0.22 -40.19 5.30
C ASN A 98 -0.12 -38.72 5.73
N CYS A 99 0.81 -37.97 5.16
CA CYS A 99 1.04 -36.57 5.54
C CYS A 99 -0.18 -35.67 5.36
N GLN A 100 -1.10 -36.05 4.48
CA GLN A 100 -2.38 -35.39 4.27
C GLN A 100 -3.33 -35.53 5.44
N GLN A 101 -3.19 -36.59 6.23
CA GLN A 101 -3.90 -36.75 7.51
C GLN A 101 -3.31 -35.84 8.60
N LEU A 102 -2.17 -35.20 8.33
CA LEU A 102 -1.54 -34.23 9.23
C LEU A 102 -1.78 -32.79 8.76
N SER A 103 -1.72 -32.53 7.45
CA SER A 103 -2.09 -31.24 6.86
C SER A 103 -2.49 -31.43 5.40
N GLN A 104 -3.55 -30.76 4.97
CA GLN A 104 -3.98 -30.75 3.57
C GLN A 104 -2.93 -30.22 2.58
N TYR A 105 -1.85 -29.56 3.07
CA TYR A 105 -0.77 -29.02 2.24
C TYR A 105 0.52 -29.85 2.23
N CYS A 106 0.58 -30.93 3.02
CA CYS A 106 1.80 -31.72 3.15
C CYS A 106 1.66 -33.08 2.50
N TYR A 107 2.72 -33.51 1.81
CA TYR A 107 2.71 -34.71 0.99
C TYR A 107 3.75 -35.70 1.48
N GLY A 108 3.45 -37.00 1.36
CA GLY A 108 4.36 -38.07 1.75
C GLY A 108 3.63 -39.21 2.46
N ASN A 109 4.30 -40.36 2.52
CA ASN A 109 3.81 -41.57 3.17
C ASN A 109 4.80 -42.01 4.25
N ASN A 110 4.35 -42.86 5.17
CA ASN A 110 5.17 -43.50 6.20
C ASN A 110 5.91 -42.51 7.11
N GLY A 111 5.26 -41.38 7.45
CA GLY A 111 5.81 -40.37 8.37
C GLY A 111 6.90 -39.47 7.80
N GLN A 112 7.27 -39.60 6.51
CA GLN A 112 8.18 -38.67 5.84
C GLN A 112 7.39 -37.66 5.02
N CYS A 113 7.14 -36.50 5.62
CA CYS A 113 6.41 -35.41 4.99
C CYS A 113 7.34 -34.44 4.27
N SER A 114 6.93 -33.98 3.10
CA SER A 114 7.65 -33.06 2.23
C SER A 114 6.73 -31.94 1.79
N ASN A 115 7.32 -30.75 1.68
CA ASN A 115 6.71 -29.56 1.11
C ASN A 115 6.81 -29.53 -0.43
N GLN A 116 7.76 -30.28 -0.98
CA GLN A 116 7.95 -30.43 -2.40
C GLN A 116 7.31 -31.73 -2.84
N ILE A 117 6.28 -31.62 -3.66
CA ILE A 117 6.09 -32.65 -4.65
C ILE A 117 7.12 -32.36 -5.74
N THR A 118 8.33 -32.90 -5.59
CA THR A 118 9.48 -32.56 -6.44
C THR A 118 9.23 -32.84 -7.92
N VAL A 119 8.28 -33.73 -8.23
CA VAL A 119 7.64 -33.86 -9.53
C VAL A 119 6.23 -34.38 -9.28
N LEU A 120 5.21 -33.52 -9.27
CA LEU A 120 3.88 -34.03 -9.62
C LEU A 120 3.97 -34.35 -11.11
N PRO A 121 3.76 -35.61 -11.53
CA PRO A 121 3.78 -35.89 -12.96
C PRO A 121 2.70 -35.00 -13.58
N SER A 122 3.07 -34.29 -14.63
CA SER A 122 2.23 -33.30 -15.33
C SER A 122 0.95 -33.89 -15.95
N GLN A 123 0.66 -35.16 -15.68
CA GLN A 123 -0.46 -35.90 -16.25
C GLN A 123 -1.21 -36.60 -15.11
N CYS A 124 -2.51 -36.30 -15.01
CA CYS A 124 -3.42 -36.96 -14.07
C CYS A 124 -3.28 -38.48 -14.08
N SER A 125 -2.96 -39.07 -15.23
CA SER A 125 -2.79 -40.53 -15.40
C SER A 125 -1.71 -41.16 -14.51
N SER A 126 -0.82 -40.39 -13.89
CA SER A 126 0.18 -40.93 -12.97
C SER A 126 -0.36 -41.23 -11.57
N TYR A 127 -1.49 -40.65 -11.20
CA TYR A 127 -2.08 -40.87 -9.89
C TYR A 127 -2.75 -42.23 -9.87
N THR A 128 -2.35 -43.08 -8.92
CA THR A 128 -2.75 -44.49 -8.86
C THR A 128 -3.89 -44.74 -7.87
N ASN A 129 -4.26 -43.72 -7.10
CA ASN A 129 -5.41 -43.76 -6.21
C ASN A 129 -6.22 -42.46 -6.25
N GLN A 130 -7.45 -42.57 -5.76
CA GLN A 130 -8.44 -41.51 -5.74
C GLN A 130 -7.99 -40.27 -4.93
N SER A 131 -7.31 -40.48 -3.81
CA SER A 131 -6.83 -39.42 -2.93
C SER A 131 -5.78 -38.55 -3.62
N GLU A 132 -4.77 -39.19 -4.24
CA GLU A 132 -3.75 -38.52 -5.05
C GLU A 132 -4.36 -37.74 -6.22
N CYS A 133 -5.36 -38.34 -6.89
CA CYS A 133 -6.01 -37.74 -8.04
C CYS A 133 -6.74 -36.44 -7.69
N PHE A 134 -7.52 -36.46 -6.61
CA PHE A 134 -8.22 -35.27 -6.14
C PHE A 134 -7.25 -34.19 -5.66
N GLN A 135 -6.06 -34.54 -5.18
CA GLN A 135 -5.07 -33.58 -4.67
C GLN A 135 -4.15 -32.96 -5.74
N SER A 136 -4.35 -33.29 -7.02
CA SER A 136 -3.64 -32.63 -8.12
C SER A 136 -3.89 -31.11 -8.08
N GLN A 137 -2.81 -30.32 -8.27
CA GLN A 137 -2.66 -28.95 -7.73
C GLN A 137 -3.70 -27.89 -8.12
N GLN A 138 -4.69 -28.21 -8.95
CA GLN A 138 -5.68 -27.24 -9.43
C GLN A 138 -7.07 -27.86 -9.67
N GLY A 139 -7.40 -29.01 -9.04
CA GLY A 139 -8.70 -29.66 -9.22
C GLY A 139 -8.98 -30.15 -10.64
N ARG A 140 -7.93 -30.27 -11.47
CA ARG A 140 -8.05 -30.56 -12.90
C ARG A 140 -8.12 -32.05 -13.22
N CYS A 141 -7.88 -32.89 -12.23
CA CYS A 141 -7.94 -34.33 -12.37
C CYS A 141 -9.17 -34.92 -11.67
N THR A 142 -9.78 -35.92 -12.29
CA THR A 142 -10.94 -36.63 -11.72
C THR A 142 -10.69 -38.11 -11.70
N TRP A 143 -10.95 -38.72 -10.55
CA TRP A 143 -10.88 -40.16 -10.38
C TRP A 143 -12.13 -40.81 -10.96
N TYR A 144 -11.96 -41.64 -11.98
CA TYR A 144 -13.03 -42.41 -12.58
C TYR A 144 -12.53 -43.75 -13.09
N ASN A 145 -13.29 -44.81 -12.83
CA ASN A 145 -12.98 -46.17 -13.26
C ASN A 145 -11.54 -46.60 -12.91
N ASN A 146 -11.12 -46.31 -11.67
CA ASN A 146 -9.77 -46.54 -11.14
C ASN A 146 -8.63 -45.86 -11.94
N THR A 147 -8.95 -44.78 -12.67
CA THR A 147 -7.97 -43.97 -13.39
C THR A 147 -8.19 -42.50 -13.09
N CYS A 148 -7.10 -41.75 -13.02
CA CYS A 148 -7.17 -40.32 -12.81
C CYS A 148 -7.03 -39.58 -14.14
N ASN A 149 -8.07 -38.84 -14.54
CA ASN A 149 -8.18 -38.25 -15.88
C ASN A 149 -8.13 -36.73 -15.81
N TYR A 150 -7.41 -36.09 -16.75
CA TYR A 150 -7.40 -34.64 -16.93
C TYR A 150 -8.53 -34.23 -17.87
N TYR A 151 -9.32 -33.23 -17.47
CA TYR A 151 -10.28 -32.59 -18.35
C TYR A 151 -9.90 -31.11 -18.50
N SER A 152 -9.92 -30.58 -19.72
CA SER A 152 -9.61 -29.16 -19.99
C SER A 152 -10.88 -28.30 -20.14
N SER A 153 -12.04 -28.93 -20.25
CA SER A 153 -13.35 -28.29 -20.34
C SER A 153 -14.46 -29.28 -20.00
N CYS A 154 -15.65 -28.78 -19.64
CA CYS A 154 -16.82 -29.64 -19.43
C CYS A 154 -17.14 -30.54 -20.63
N ASN A 155 -16.95 -30.02 -21.85
CA ASN A 155 -17.21 -30.77 -23.09
C ASN A 155 -16.33 -32.01 -23.26
N SER A 156 -15.19 -32.07 -22.57
CA SER A 156 -14.29 -33.23 -22.59
C SER A 156 -14.70 -34.33 -21.60
N ILE A 157 -15.65 -34.05 -20.71
CA ILE A 157 -16.10 -35.00 -19.68
C ILE A 157 -17.12 -35.97 -20.31
N PRO A 158 -16.92 -37.29 -20.18
CA PRO A 158 -17.90 -38.29 -20.62
C PRO A 158 -19.27 -38.02 -19.99
N LEU A 159 -20.35 -38.18 -20.77
CA LEU A 159 -21.71 -37.86 -20.33
C LEU A 159 -22.10 -38.55 -19.02
N ALA A 160 -21.69 -39.81 -18.85
CA ALA A 160 -21.91 -40.60 -17.64
C ALA A 160 -21.28 -39.98 -16.37
N ASN A 161 -20.27 -39.13 -16.55
CA ASN A 161 -19.50 -38.53 -15.47
C ASN A 161 -19.86 -37.07 -15.23
N CYS A 162 -20.64 -36.46 -16.13
CA CYS A 162 -20.92 -35.03 -16.09
C CYS A 162 -21.60 -34.58 -14.80
N GLN A 163 -22.56 -35.37 -14.29
CA GLN A 163 -23.25 -35.06 -13.03
C GLN A 163 -22.42 -35.36 -11.78
N GLN A 164 -21.42 -36.26 -11.90
CA GLN A 164 -20.52 -36.65 -10.82
C GLN A 164 -19.27 -35.77 -10.76
N TYR A 165 -19.04 -34.93 -11.77
CA TYR A 165 -17.86 -34.08 -11.84
C TYR A 165 -17.95 -32.96 -10.80
N GLN A 166 -17.15 -33.11 -9.74
CA GLN A 166 -16.91 -32.14 -8.68
C GLN A 166 -15.40 -31.87 -8.66
N PRO A 167 -14.89 -30.86 -9.40
CA PRO A 167 -13.49 -30.50 -9.34
C PRO A 167 -13.19 -29.96 -7.95
N PHE A 168 -12.25 -30.62 -7.26
CA PHE A 168 -11.69 -30.32 -5.94
C PHE A 168 -12.65 -29.89 -4.82
N GLU A 169 -12.46 -30.46 -3.63
CA GLU A 169 -13.07 -29.99 -2.39
C GLU A 169 -12.51 -28.62 -1.98
N THR A 170 -12.74 -27.56 -2.76
CA THR A 170 -12.82 -26.23 -2.14
C THR A 170 -13.96 -26.31 -1.13
N LYS A 171 -13.71 -25.85 0.09
CA LYS A 171 -14.52 -25.89 1.34
C LYS A 171 -16.06 -25.91 1.28
N GLN A 172 -16.70 -25.76 0.13
CA GLN A 172 -18.14 -25.84 -0.06
C GLN A 172 -18.48 -26.59 -1.36
N GLN A 173 -19.11 -27.77 -1.23
CA GLN A 173 -19.69 -28.59 -2.32
C GLN A 173 -20.89 -27.91 -3.04
N LEU A 174 -21.02 -26.59 -2.95
CA LEU A 174 -22.24 -25.85 -3.29
C LEU A 174 -22.25 -25.34 -4.74
N GLY A 175 -21.12 -25.39 -5.44
CA GLY A 175 -20.99 -24.94 -6.82
C GLY A 175 -21.35 -26.01 -7.86
N GLN A 176 -22.06 -25.62 -8.92
CA GLN A 176 -22.26 -26.49 -10.09
C GLN A 176 -21.29 -26.09 -11.19
N TYR A 177 -20.51 -27.06 -11.64
CA TYR A 177 -19.41 -26.86 -12.58
C TYR A 177 -19.82 -27.17 -14.01
N CYS A 178 -20.27 -28.40 -14.21
CA CYS A 178 -20.75 -28.89 -15.49
C CYS A 178 -22.16 -29.44 -15.33
N ARG A 179 -22.97 -29.32 -16.39
CA ARG A 179 -24.32 -29.89 -16.47
C ARG A 179 -24.52 -30.58 -17.81
N ILE A 180 -25.40 -31.57 -17.79
CA ILE A 180 -25.88 -32.18 -19.02
C ILE A 180 -26.89 -31.23 -19.66
N ASN A 181 -26.59 -30.76 -20.87
CA ASN A 181 -27.51 -30.02 -21.73
C ASN A 181 -27.47 -30.63 -23.13
N ASN A 182 -28.62 -31.03 -23.66
CA ASN A 182 -28.74 -31.66 -24.99
C ASN A 182 -27.77 -32.85 -25.19
N ASN A 183 -27.69 -33.78 -24.23
CA ASN A 183 -26.76 -34.93 -24.22
C ASN A 183 -25.27 -34.57 -24.32
N GLN A 184 -24.89 -33.33 -24.01
CA GLN A 184 -23.50 -32.90 -23.90
C GLN A 184 -23.23 -32.40 -22.49
N CYS A 185 -22.01 -32.64 -22.00
CA CYS A 185 -21.57 -32.05 -20.74
C CYS A 185 -21.07 -30.63 -21.01
N VAL A 186 -21.83 -29.62 -20.62
CA VAL A 186 -21.51 -28.21 -20.87
C VAL A 186 -21.21 -27.51 -19.56
N GLN A 187 -20.50 -26.38 -19.62
CA GLN A 187 -20.28 -25.53 -18.46
C GLN A 187 -21.61 -25.00 -17.92
N ALA A 188 -21.81 -25.12 -16.60
CA ALA A 188 -23.02 -24.63 -15.96
C ALA A 188 -23.09 -23.10 -16.10
N THR A 189 -24.26 -22.60 -16.48
CA THR A 189 -24.60 -21.17 -16.39
C THR A 189 -25.80 -21.04 -15.46
N CYS A 190 -26.03 -19.86 -14.87
CA CYS A 190 -27.19 -19.67 -13.99
C CYS A 190 -28.49 -20.11 -14.69
N ASN A 191 -28.64 -19.82 -15.99
CA ASN A 191 -29.83 -20.19 -16.77
C ASN A 191 -30.09 -21.70 -16.91
N LEU A 192 -29.08 -22.55 -16.67
CA LEU A 192 -29.21 -24.02 -16.70
C LEU A 192 -29.67 -24.61 -15.35
N ILE A 193 -29.78 -23.77 -14.31
CA ILE A 193 -30.24 -24.18 -12.99
C ILE A 193 -31.76 -24.01 -12.92
N THR A 194 -32.46 -25.14 -12.82
CA THR A 194 -33.93 -25.22 -12.81
C THR A 194 -34.53 -25.33 -11.41
N ASN A 195 -33.69 -25.42 -10.38
CA ASN A 195 -34.14 -25.54 -8.98
C ASN A 195 -33.71 -24.31 -8.18
N GLN A 196 -34.67 -23.70 -7.50
CA GLN A 196 -34.45 -22.53 -6.63
C GLN A 196 -33.37 -22.75 -5.59
N THR A 197 -33.34 -23.90 -4.92
CA THR A 197 -32.35 -24.18 -3.84
C THR A 197 -30.94 -24.38 -4.37
N GLN A 198 -30.79 -24.63 -5.67
CA GLN A 198 -29.51 -24.78 -6.35
C GLN A 198 -29.04 -23.47 -7.01
N CYS A 199 -29.86 -22.42 -7.03
CA CYS A 199 -29.54 -21.16 -7.69
C CYS A 199 -28.69 -20.27 -6.78
N THR A 200 -27.43 -20.69 -6.60
CA THR A 200 -26.46 -20.04 -5.70
C THR A 200 -25.38 -19.35 -6.52
N PHE A 201 -24.47 -20.10 -7.15
CA PHE A 201 -23.41 -19.60 -8.01
C PHE A 201 -22.94 -20.69 -9.00
N VAL A 202 -22.26 -20.28 -10.05
CA VAL A 202 -21.65 -21.17 -11.06
C VAL A 202 -20.21 -20.76 -11.33
N GLN A 203 -19.33 -21.68 -11.71
CA GLN A 203 -17.95 -21.31 -12.08
C GLN A 203 -17.95 -20.56 -13.43
N ASN A 204 -17.32 -19.38 -13.48
CA ASN A 204 -17.29 -18.51 -14.66
C ASN A 204 -16.43 -19.11 -15.79
N PHE A 205 -15.28 -19.68 -15.43
CA PHE A 205 -14.40 -20.35 -16.37
C PHE A 205 -13.91 -21.67 -15.80
N PHE A 206 -13.89 -22.69 -16.66
CA PHE A 206 -13.30 -23.98 -16.31
C PHE A 206 -11.82 -23.77 -15.94
N ASN A 207 -11.41 -24.25 -14.76
CA ASN A 207 -10.05 -24.14 -14.20
C ASN A 207 -9.60 -22.75 -13.69
N ILE A 208 -10.52 -21.81 -13.45
CA ILE A 208 -10.21 -20.53 -12.76
C ILE A 208 -11.08 -20.43 -11.51
N ASP A 209 -10.50 -20.02 -10.38
CA ASP A 209 -11.21 -19.75 -9.12
C ASP A 209 -12.01 -18.44 -9.19
N GLN A 210 -12.89 -18.37 -10.19
CA GLN A 210 -13.84 -17.29 -10.42
C GLN A 210 -15.23 -17.88 -10.55
N PHE A 211 -16.14 -17.42 -9.71
CA PHE A 211 -17.53 -17.86 -9.69
C PHE A 211 -18.44 -16.68 -9.97
N MET A 212 -19.56 -16.93 -10.62
CA MET A 212 -20.63 -15.95 -10.84
C MET A 212 -21.76 -16.23 -9.86
N LEU A 213 -22.15 -15.22 -9.10
CA LEU A 213 -23.33 -15.30 -8.24
C LEU A 213 -24.60 -15.40 -9.11
N CYS A 214 -25.49 -16.30 -8.74
CA CYS A 214 -26.79 -16.49 -9.38
C CYS A 214 -27.93 -16.03 -8.46
N GLN A 215 -29.05 -15.63 -9.06
CA GLN A 215 -30.26 -15.22 -8.36
C GLN A 215 -31.47 -15.94 -8.95
N TRP A 216 -32.33 -16.48 -8.09
CA TRP A 216 -33.59 -17.06 -8.53
C TRP A 216 -34.61 -15.97 -8.85
N ASN A 217 -35.09 -15.93 -10.09
CA ASN A 217 -36.15 -15.03 -10.50
C ASN A 217 -37.51 -15.71 -10.32
N THR A 218 -38.26 -15.27 -9.32
CA THR A 218 -39.58 -15.83 -8.99
C THR A 218 -40.62 -15.58 -10.08
N THR A 219 -40.44 -14.56 -10.92
CA THR A 219 -41.39 -14.23 -12.00
C THR A 219 -41.21 -15.17 -13.19
N SER A 220 -39.97 -15.46 -13.57
CA SER A 220 -39.67 -16.38 -14.67
C SER A 220 -39.52 -17.84 -14.23
N SER A 221 -39.57 -18.12 -12.92
CA SER A 221 -39.24 -19.44 -12.34
C SER A 221 -37.92 -20.00 -12.87
N SER A 222 -36.92 -19.13 -13.03
CA SER A 222 -35.62 -19.47 -13.59
C SER A 222 -34.49 -18.83 -12.81
N CYS A 223 -33.34 -19.49 -12.79
CA CYS A 223 -32.13 -18.93 -12.23
C CYS A 223 -31.45 -18.02 -13.27
N GLN A 224 -31.00 -16.84 -12.87
CA GLN A 224 -30.34 -15.85 -13.72
C GLN A 224 -29.07 -15.33 -13.04
N MET A 225 -28.20 -14.63 -13.78
CA MET A 225 -27.02 -14.00 -13.19
C MET A 225 -27.44 -12.88 -12.23
N ALA A 226 -26.84 -12.86 -11.04
CA ALA A 226 -27.09 -11.81 -10.07
C ALA A 226 -26.36 -10.51 -10.48
N ILE A 227 -27.11 -9.41 -10.47
CA ILE A 227 -26.58 -8.05 -10.72
C ILE A 227 -26.40 -7.25 -9.42
N SER A 228 -26.90 -7.77 -8.30
CA SER A 228 -26.80 -7.16 -6.97
C SER A 228 -26.87 -8.26 -5.91
N THR A 229 -26.38 -7.98 -4.69
CA THR A 229 -26.46 -8.91 -3.55
C THR A 229 -27.69 -8.68 -2.66
N SER A 230 -28.58 -7.75 -3.03
CA SER A 230 -29.73 -7.34 -2.21
C SER A 230 -30.79 -8.42 -2.03
N PHE A 231 -30.74 -9.49 -2.83
CA PHE A 231 -31.64 -10.65 -2.71
C PHE A 231 -31.17 -11.67 -1.65
N LEU A 232 -29.93 -11.54 -1.18
CA LEU A 232 -29.38 -12.42 -0.15
C LEU A 232 -29.90 -12.01 1.23
N SER A 233 -30.04 -12.98 2.12
CA SER A 233 -30.38 -12.78 3.53
C SER A 233 -29.15 -12.95 4.42
N ASN A 234 -29.30 -12.71 5.73
CA ASN A 234 -28.29 -13.06 6.73
C ASN A 234 -27.83 -14.51 6.59
N THR A 235 -28.76 -15.43 6.29
CA THR A 235 -28.41 -16.85 6.21
C THR A 235 -27.75 -17.26 4.91
N THR A 236 -28.01 -16.56 3.81
CA THR A 236 -27.48 -16.91 2.49
C THR A 236 -26.31 -16.05 2.07
N CYS A 237 -26.05 -14.91 2.71
CA CYS A 237 -25.02 -13.96 2.28
C CYS A 237 -23.64 -14.62 2.23
N LEU A 238 -23.11 -15.04 3.38
CA LEU A 238 -21.81 -15.71 3.45
C LEU A 238 -21.78 -17.01 2.64
N GLN A 239 -22.84 -17.83 2.73
CA GLN A 239 -22.89 -19.14 2.09
C GLN A 239 -22.94 -19.05 0.57
N TYR A 240 -23.79 -18.20 -0.01
CA TYR A 240 -23.99 -18.13 -1.47
C TYR A 240 -22.92 -17.29 -2.15
N THR A 241 -22.15 -16.52 -1.38
CA THR A 241 -21.00 -15.77 -1.90
C THR A 241 -19.66 -16.45 -1.63
N MET A 242 -19.67 -17.71 -1.19
CA MET A 242 -18.45 -18.46 -0.89
C MET A 242 -17.55 -17.75 0.12
N GLY A 243 -18.14 -17.04 1.09
CA GLY A 243 -17.40 -16.27 2.07
C GLY A 243 -16.78 -14.98 1.52
N ASN A 244 -17.07 -14.55 0.29
CA ASN A 244 -16.58 -13.27 -0.23
C ASN A 244 -17.38 -12.05 0.26
N TYR A 245 -18.57 -12.28 0.83
CA TYR A 245 -19.43 -11.24 1.36
C TYR A 245 -19.94 -11.64 2.74
N HIS A 246 -20.23 -10.66 3.59
CA HIS A 246 -20.81 -10.86 4.91
C HIS A 246 -22.05 -9.99 5.13
N TRP A 247 -22.91 -10.40 6.04
CA TRP A 247 -24.14 -9.71 6.40
C TRP A 247 -23.83 -8.57 7.37
N VAL A 248 -24.43 -7.42 7.10
CA VAL A 248 -24.44 -6.29 8.01
C VAL A 248 -25.88 -5.97 8.34
N THR A 249 -26.20 -6.02 9.64
CA THR A 249 -27.53 -5.70 10.14
C THR A 249 -27.79 -4.20 10.09
N ARG A 250 -29.00 -3.83 9.70
CA ARG A 250 -29.51 -2.45 9.72
C ARG A 250 -30.23 -2.22 11.03
N ASN A 251 -29.97 -1.10 11.71
CA ASN A 251 -30.65 -0.73 12.97
C ASN A 251 -30.64 -1.82 14.06
N ASN A 252 -29.59 -2.64 14.15
CA ASN A 252 -29.50 -3.79 15.06
C ASN A 252 -30.61 -4.85 14.89
N GLN A 253 -31.37 -4.85 13.79
CA GLN A 253 -32.34 -5.90 13.48
C GLN A 253 -31.66 -7.00 12.68
N THR A 254 -31.74 -8.24 13.15
CA THR A 254 -31.05 -9.39 12.52
C THR A 254 -31.63 -9.78 11.16
N THR A 255 -32.88 -9.38 10.87
CA THR A 255 -33.61 -9.69 9.63
C THR A 255 -33.45 -8.61 8.55
N GLU A 256 -33.15 -7.38 8.93
CA GLU A 256 -32.95 -6.27 8.00
C GLU A 256 -31.45 -5.99 7.88
N GLY A 257 -30.93 -5.96 6.66
CA GLY A 257 -29.51 -5.81 6.44
C GLY A 257 -29.16 -5.87 4.98
N TYR A 258 -27.87 -5.93 4.71
CA TYR A 258 -27.32 -6.01 3.36
C TYR A 258 -26.11 -6.93 3.35
N CYS A 259 -25.92 -7.61 2.21
CA CYS A 259 -24.80 -8.51 1.98
C CYS A 259 -23.64 -7.72 1.37
N PHE A 260 -22.60 -7.48 2.16
CA PHE A 260 -21.50 -6.58 1.87
C PHE A 260 -20.21 -7.33 1.52
N LYS A 261 -19.53 -6.90 0.46
CA LYS A 261 -18.29 -7.54 0.03
C LYS A 261 -17.25 -7.45 1.14
N CYS A 262 -16.65 -8.58 1.50
CA CYS A 262 -15.54 -8.59 2.40
C CYS A 262 -14.41 -7.81 1.78
N GLN A 263 -14.15 -6.67 2.39
CA GLN A 263 -13.07 -5.80 1.97
C GLN A 263 -11.77 -6.53 2.23
N VAL A 264 -11.11 -7.04 1.18
CA VAL A 264 -9.67 -7.25 1.22
C VAL A 264 -9.13 -5.87 1.54
N LYS A 265 -8.85 -5.64 2.83
CA LYS A 265 -8.48 -4.37 3.47
C LYS A 265 -7.99 -3.44 2.38
N PRO A 266 -8.82 -2.54 1.81
CA PRO A 266 -8.41 -1.86 0.63
C PRO A 266 -7.25 -1.03 1.13
N ILE A 267 -6.06 -1.48 0.75
CA ILE A 267 -4.92 -0.62 0.66
C ILE A 267 -5.31 0.26 -0.53
N ILE A 268 -6.31 1.15 -0.35
CA ILE A 268 -6.20 2.49 -0.87
C ILE A 268 -4.97 3.01 -0.15
N SER A 269 -3.83 2.58 -0.66
CA SER A 269 -2.56 3.20 -0.47
C SER A 269 -2.91 4.64 -0.78
N LYS A 270 -2.78 5.55 0.19
CA LYS A 270 -2.86 7.01 -0.02
C LYS A 270 -1.83 7.50 -1.08
N LYS A 271 -1.30 6.61 -1.92
CA LYS A 271 -0.28 6.77 -2.95
C LYS A 271 -0.78 6.41 -4.35
N GLN A 272 -2.06 6.02 -4.55
CA GLN A 272 -2.59 5.91 -5.91
C GLN A 272 -2.61 7.30 -6.57
N CYS A 273 -2.27 7.36 -7.85
CA CYS A 273 -2.25 8.62 -8.60
C CYS A 273 -3.65 9.24 -8.57
N SER A 274 -3.72 10.53 -8.25
CA SER A 274 -4.93 11.29 -8.55
C SER A 274 -5.12 11.35 -10.07
N CYS A 275 -6.35 11.50 -10.56
CA CYS A 275 -6.61 11.55 -11.99
C CYS A 275 -5.77 12.64 -12.67
N GLU A 276 -5.60 13.79 -12.03
CA GLU A 276 -4.82 14.92 -12.55
C GLU A 276 -3.32 14.63 -12.64
N GLN A 277 -2.84 13.60 -11.95
CA GLN A 277 -1.48 13.12 -12.07
C GLN A 277 -1.28 12.22 -13.29
N LEU A 278 -2.33 11.66 -13.87
CA LEU A 278 -2.23 10.76 -15.02
C LEU A 278 -2.14 11.60 -16.31
N ILE A 279 -0.91 11.73 -16.82
CA ILE A 279 -0.61 12.53 -18.01
C ILE A 279 -0.85 11.72 -19.29
N SER A 280 -0.77 10.39 -19.20
CA SER A 280 -1.10 9.46 -20.26
C SER A 280 -2.61 9.20 -20.32
N GLN A 281 -3.17 9.26 -21.53
CA GLN A 281 -4.56 8.87 -21.78
C GLN A 281 -4.84 7.41 -21.37
N GLN A 282 -3.84 6.55 -21.54
CA GLN A 282 -3.96 5.13 -21.22
C GLN A 282 -4.01 4.89 -19.71
N ASP A 283 -3.08 5.48 -18.95
CA ASP A 283 -3.10 5.41 -17.48
C ASP A 283 -4.45 5.90 -16.95
N CYS A 284 -4.99 6.96 -17.57
CA CYS A 284 -6.30 7.50 -17.21
C CYS A 284 -7.45 6.50 -17.41
N TYR A 285 -7.44 5.75 -18.51
CA TYR A 285 -8.46 4.74 -18.78
C TYR A 285 -8.34 3.52 -17.88
N GLN A 286 -7.13 3.22 -17.42
CA GLN A 286 -6.87 2.12 -16.48
C GLN A 286 -7.29 2.46 -15.05
N ASN A 287 -7.38 3.74 -14.68
CA ASN A 287 -7.93 4.14 -13.39
C ASN A 287 -9.47 4.13 -13.43
N PRO A 288 -10.15 3.26 -12.66
CA PRO A 288 -11.61 3.17 -12.70
C PRO A 288 -12.32 4.46 -12.27
N LEU A 289 -11.64 5.31 -11.48
CA LEU A 289 -12.16 6.58 -10.95
C LEU A 289 -11.99 7.75 -11.93
N CYS A 290 -11.24 7.58 -13.02
CA CYS A 290 -10.88 8.67 -13.92
C CYS A 290 -11.51 8.55 -15.32
N THR A 291 -11.59 9.68 -16.02
CA THR A 291 -11.99 9.76 -17.42
C THR A 291 -11.11 10.76 -18.16
N TRP A 292 -10.78 10.46 -19.41
CA TRP A 292 -9.98 11.34 -20.26
C TRP A 292 -10.88 12.33 -20.99
N GLN A 293 -10.74 13.62 -20.70
CA GLN A 293 -11.50 14.71 -21.32
C GLN A 293 -10.61 15.92 -21.57
N PHE A 294 -10.77 16.57 -22.73
CA PHE A 294 -10.01 17.77 -23.12
C PHE A 294 -8.47 17.62 -23.00
N ASN A 295 -7.96 16.45 -23.36
CA ASN A 295 -6.53 16.12 -23.29
C ASN A 295 -5.96 16.16 -21.84
N GLN A 296 -6.83 15.92 -20.86
CA GLN A 296 -6.50 15.82 -19.44
C GLN A 296 -7.23 14.62 -18.83
N CYS A 297 -6.61 13.99 -17.84
CA CYS A 297 -7.27 12.99 -17.03
C CYS A 297 -7.96 13.66 -15.84
N ILE A 298 -9.27 13.50 -15.74
CA ILE A 298 -10.10 14.11 -14.67
C ILE A 298 -10.86 13.03 -13.89
N ILE A 299 -11.23 13.34 -12.66
CA ILE A 299 -12.08 12.47 -11.83
C ILE A 299 -13.47 12.36 -12.49
N LYS A 300 -13.98 11.13 -12.65
CA LYS A 300 -15.36 10.91 -13.12
C LYS A 300 -16.35 11.55 -12.12
N PRO A 301 -17.39 12.25 -12.61
CA PRO A 301 -18.42 12.78 -11.72
C PRO A 301 -19.15 11.62 -11.04
N CYS A 302 -19.67 11.83 -9.81
CA CYS A 302 -20.32 10.75 -9.06
C CYS A 302 -21.49 10.10 -9.80
N SER A 303 -22.20 10.87 -10.64
CA SER A 303 -23.27 10.36 -11.50
C SER A 303 -22.82 9.25 -12.47
N ALA A 304 -21.53 9.16 -12.79
CA ALA A 304 -20.98 8.10 -13.63
C ALA A 304 -20.95 6.72 -12.94
N PHE A 305 -21.12 6.68 -11.61
CA PHE A 305 -21.09 5.45 -10.82
C PHE A 305 -22.49 5.04 -10.30
N ASN A 306 -23.57 5.61 -10.83
CA ASN A 306 -24.94 5.28 -10.41
C ASN A 306 -25.33 3.80 -10.60
N SER A 307 -24.57 3.06 -11.41
CA SER A 307 -24.74 1.62 -11.61
C SER A 307 -23.82 0.74 -10.75
N SER A 308 -22.93 1.33 -9.94
CA SER A 308 -21.94 0.58 -9.15
C SER A 308 -21.63 1.27 -7.81
N GLN A 309 -22.23 0.78 -6.73
CA GLN A 309 -21.92 1.22 -5.37
C GLN A 309 -20.43 1.04 -5.06
N GLU A 310 -19.82 -0.09 -5.45
CA GLU A 310 -18.40 -0.37 -5.20
C GLU A 310 -17.48 0.70 -5.80
N GLN A 311 -17.73 1.13 -7.04
CA GLN A 311 -16.97 2.21 -7.66
C GLN A 311 -17.26 3.58 -7.02
N CYS A 312 -18.51 3.81 -6.61
CA CYS A 312 -18.91 5.04 -5.96
C CYS A 312 -18.16 5.26 -4.64
N VAL A 313 -18.14 4.25 -3.76
CA VAL A 313 -17.55 4.37 -2.41
C VAL A 313 -16.03 4.54 -2.43
N LEU A 314 -15.37 4.13 -3.53
CA LEU A 314 -13.93 4.30 -3.75
C LEU A 314 -13.55 5.76 -4.08
N ASN A 315 -14.46 6.55 -4.65
CA ASN A 315 -14.17 7.92 -5.01
C ASN A 315 -14.25 8.85 -3.80
N SER A 316 -13.17 9.59 -3.53
CA SER A 316 -13.08 10.51 -2.39
C SER A 316 -14.09 11.64 -2.35
N ALA A 317 -14.66 12.01 -3.49
CA ALA A 317 -15.70 13.05 -3.59
C ALA A 317 -17.13 12.48 -3.62
N CYS A 318 -17.29 11.15 -3.64
CA CYS A 318 -18.58 10.49 -3.81
C CYS A 318 -19.02 9.73 -2.58
N ALA A 319 -20.35 9.69 -2.40
CA ALA A 319 -21.00 8.80 -1.49
C ALA A 319 -22.22 8.13 -2.14
N TRP A 320 -22.40 6.84 -1.85
CA TRP A 320 -23.59 6.10 -2.25
C TRP A 320 -24.69 6.32 -1.22
N ILE A 321 -25.80 6.98 -1.59
CA ILE A 321 -26.93 7.25 -0.70
C ILE A 321 -28.17 6.57 -1.28
N GLU A 322 -28.79 5.65 -0.54
CA GLU A 322 -30.04 5.02 -0.98
C GLU A 322 -31.25 5.94 -0.71
N PRO A 323 -32.19 6.09 -1.67
CA PRO A 323 -32.24 5.49 -3.00
C PRO A 323 -31.60 6.37 -4.10
N GLN A 324 -30.96 7.48 -3.76
CA GLN A 324 -30.44 8.47 -4.71
C GLN A 324 -29.30 7.95 -5.62
N GLY A 325 -28.62 6.87 -5.23
CA GLY A 325 -27.46 6.34 -5.94
C GLY A 325 -26.17 7.06 -5.56
N CYS A 326 -25.25 7.22 -6.52
CA CYS A 326 -23.95 7.83 -6.26
C CYS A 326 -24.01 9.36 -6.37
N THR A 327 -23.76 10.04 -5.26
CA THR A 327 -23.89 11.49 -5.14
C THR A 327 -22.59 12.13 -4.67
N ASN A 328 -22.36 13.40 -5.05
CA ASN A 328 -21.26 14.16 -4.48
C ASN A 328 -21.54 14.44 -3.00
N PHE A 329 -20.54 14.32 -2.14
CA PHE A 329 -20.63 14.76 -0.75
C PHE A 329 -19.41 15.59 -0.35
N THR A 330 -19.57 16.48 0.63
CA THR A 330 -18.51 17.41 1.05
C THR A 330 -17.92 17.09 2.41
N LYS A 331 -18.68 16.39 3.26
CA LYS A 331 -18.34 16.10 4.65
C LYS A 331 -18.94 14.77 5.07
N CYS A 332 -18.17 13.92 5.73
CA CYS A 332 -18.67 12.63 6.23
C CYS A 332 -19.87 12.77 7.16
N GLN A 333 -19.98 13.89 7.88
CA GLN A 333 -21.09 14.17 8.79
C GLN A 333 -22.45 14.31 8.06
N ASN A 334 -22.45 14.45 6.74
CA ASN A 334 -23.66 14.46 5.92
C ASN A 334 -24.15 13.05 5.57
N LEU A 335 -23.34 12.02 5.85
CA LEU A 335 -23.69 10.62 5.62
C LEU A 335 -24.24 10.06 6.92
N ASN A 336 -25.39 9.41 6.84
CA ASN A 336 -26.08 8.86 8.00
C ASN A 336 -25.72 7.39 8.15
N GLY A 337 -24.97 7.03 9.18
CA GLY A 337 -24.65 5.64 9.46
C GLY A 337 -24.60 5.42 10.95
N THR A 338 -25.39 4.46 11.43
CA THR A 338 -25.48 4.09 12.85
C THR A 338 -24.28 3.28 13.32
N ASN A 339 -23.51 2.75 12.39
CA ASN A 339 -22.28 2.01 12.66
C ASN A 339 -21.24 2.24 11.55
N GLN A 340 -20.00 1.81 11.80
CA GLN A 340 -18.88 1.98 10.87
C GLN A 340 -19.15 1.35 9.49
N TYR A 341 -19.90 0.26 9.40
CA TYR A 341 -20.17 -0.43 8.15
C TYR A 341 -21.19 0.31 7.29
N GLU A 342 -22.26 0.84 7.90
CA GLU A 342 -23.21 1.72 7.20
C GLU A 342 -22.50 2.96 6.64
N CYS A 343 -21.46 3.43 7.33
CA CYS A 343 -20.65 4.53 6.85
C CYS A 343 -19.69 4.14 5.70
N LEU A 344 -19.04 2.97 5.80
CA LEU A 344 -18.20 2.41 4.73
C LEU A 344 -19.00 2.08 3.46
N LEU A 345 -20.27 1.69 3.59
CA LEU A 345 -21.20 1.51 2.46
C LEU A 345 -21.45 2.80 1.68
N GLN A 346 -21.39 3.93 2.37
CA GLN A 346 -21.66 5.22 1.76
C GLN A 346 -20.37 5.81 1.21
N SER A 347 -19.27 5.77 1.95
CA SER A 347 -17.96 6.20 1.45
C SER A 347 -16.81 5.57 2.23
N LEU A 348 -15.80 5.04 1.53
CA LEU A 348 -14.58 4.53 2.16
C LEU A 348 -13.76 5.63 2.86
N ASN A 349 -14.04 6.89 2.54
CA ASN A 349 -13.38 8.05 3.13
C ASN A 349 -14.01 8.46 4.48
N CYS A 350 -15.12 7.82 4.84
CA CYS A 350 -15.89 8.10 6.05
C CYS A 350 -16.05 6.85 6.91
N PRO A 351 -14.98 6.19 7.36
CA PRO A 351 -15.06 4.86 7.94
C PRO A 351 -15.60 4.81 9.37
N SER A 352 -15.86 5.94 10.03
CA SER A 352 -16.25 5.97 11.44
C SER A 352 -17.70 6.41 11.60
N SER A 353 -18.38 5.96 12.65
CA SER A 353 -19.74 6.38 13.02
C SER A 353 -19.79 6.82 14.47
N ASN A 354 -20.66 7.77 14.80
CA ASN A 354 -21.02 8.12 16.18
C ASN A 354 -22.38 7.56 16.63
N GLY A 355 -22.96 6.60 15.91
CA GLY A 355 -24.32 6.10 16.15
C GLY A 355 -25.40 6.76 15.30
N TYR A 356 -25.09 7.85 14.60
CA TYR A 356 -26.05 8.56 13.73
C TYR A 356 -25.42 9.03 12.42
N ASN A 357 -24.25 9.65 12.49
CA ASN A 357 -23.53 10.25 11.37
C ASN A 357 -22.18 9.59 11.17
N CYS A 358 -21.65 9.69 9.95
CA CYS A 358 -20.33 9.22 9.61
C CYS A 358 -19.26 10.28 9.85
N PHE A 359 -18.03 9.83 10.06
CA PHE A 359 -16.87 10.66 10.32
C PHE A 359 -15.68 10.17 9.49
N PRO A 360 -14.80 11.08 9.05
CA PRO A 360 -13.54 10.66 8.47
C PRO A 360 -12.74 9.90 9.51
N ARG A 361 -11.80 9.08 9.06
CA ARG A 361 -10.86 8.41 9.96
C ARG A 361 -10.12 9.48 10.74
N SER A 362 -10.43 9.62 12.03
CA SER A 362 -9.58 10.40 12.93
C SER A 362 -8.22 9.71 12.95
N GLU A 363 -7.16 10.44 12.57
CA GLU A 363 -5.79 9.91 12.62
C GLU A 363 -5.34 9.59 14.05
N ASN A 364 -6.18 9.90 15.07
CA ASN A 364 -5.95 9.63 16.49
C ASN A 364 -6.99 8.70 17.16
N ASN A 365 -7.91 8.03 16.44
CA ASN A 365 -8.97 7.29 17.13
C ASN A 365 -8.62 5.84 17.52
N GLN A 366 -8.17 5.72 18.77
CA GLN A 366 -8.33 4.59 19.70
C GLN A 366 -9.74 4.55 20.36
N TYR A 367 -10.76 5.20 19.76
CA TYR A 367 -12.12 5.20 20.32
C TYR A 367 -12.82 3.91 19.91
N GLY A 368 -12.61 2.85 20.69
CA GLY A 368 -13.53 1.72 20.72
C GLY A 368 -14.76 2.08 21.56
N CYS A 369 -15.96 1.85 21.04
CA CYS A 369 -17.15 1.70 21.89
C CYS A 369 -17.02 0.35 22.62
N ALA A 370 -16.95 0.37 23.95
CA ALA A 370 -17.28 -0.81 24.73
C ALA A 370 -18.81 -0.82 24.88
N ALA A 371 -19.49 -1.69 24.13
CA ALA A 371 -20.90 -1.96 24.36
C ALA A 371 -21.07 -2.67 25.72
N ASN A 372 -22.08 -2.29 26.49
CA ASN A 372 -22.52 -3.12 27.61
C ASN A 372 -23.20 -4.41 27.08
N GLN A 373 -23.56 -5.34 27.98
CA GLN A 373 -24.28 -6.58 27.62
C GLN A 373 -25.65 -6.35 26.93
N ASN A 374 -26.11 -5.10 26.83
CA ASN A 374 -27.36 -4.69 26.19
C ASN A 374 -27.14 -3.86 24.89
N GLY A 375 -25.91 -3.74 24.38
CA GLY A 375 -25.65 -3.08 23.10
C GLY A 375 -25.74 -1.55 23.09
N GLN A 376 -25.84 -0.88 24.25
CA GLN A 376 -25.86 0.59 24.32
C GLN A 376 -24.45 1.14 24.61
N CYS A 377 -24.02 2.13 23.82
CA CYS A 377 -22.71 2.79 23.99
C CYS A 377 -22.85 3.99 24.93
N GLU A 378 -22.35 3.87 26.17
CA GLU A 378 -22.51 4.91 27.20
C GLU A 378 -21.26 5.75 27.51
N ARG A 379 -20.05 5.39 27.02
CA ARG A 379 -18.83 6.18 27.34
C ARG A 379 -17.82 6.27 26.22
N PHE A 380 -17.30 7.49 26.04
CA PHE A 380 -16.14 7.83 25.22
C PHE A 380 -14.92 8.02 26.13
N PHE A 381 -13.76 7.47 25.75
CA PHE A 381 -12.50 7.75 26.42
C PHE A 381 -11.74 8.85 25.68
N THR A 382 -11.41 9.94 26.36
CA THR A 382 -10.41 10.92 25.90
C THR A 382 -9.16 10.77 26.76
N ASN A 383 -7.99 10.61 26.15
CA ASN A 383 -6.73 10.53 26.90
C ASN A 383 -6.31 11.91 27.40
N GLY A 384 -5.94 12.01 28.68
CA GLY A 384 -5.29 13.20 29.26
C GLY A 384 -6.15 14.02 30.22
N GLY A 385 -6.84 13.38 31.16
CA GLY A 385 -7.47 14.09 32.27
C GLY A 385 -8.08 13.12 33.26
N PHE A 386 -7.41 12.92 34.40
CA PHE A 386 -8.09 12.39 35.58
C PHE A 386 -9.21 13.37 35.94
N CYS A 387 -10.44 13.10 35.50
CA CYS A 387 -11.60 13.70 36.12
C CYS A 387 -11.77 13.06 37.50
N GLN A 388 -11.23 13.74 38.51
CA GLN A 388 -11.81 13.69 39.84
C GLN A 388 -13.25 14.19 39.73
N THR A 389 -14.23 13.31 39.96
CA THR A 389 -15.55 13.76 40.41
C THR A 389 -15.54 13.80 41.93
N TYR A 390 -15.46 15.00 42.48
CA TYR A 390 -16.08 15.34 43.75
C TYR A 390 -17.60 15.28 43.59
N HIS A 391 -18.30 14.66 44.54
CA HIS A 391 -19.01 15.42 45.57
C HIS A 391 -19.56 14.49 46.68
N ASN A 392 -19.47 14.99 47.92
CA ASN A 392 -20.40 14.82 49.07
C ASN A 392 -21.51 13.74 48.93
N GLN A 393 -21.78 12.87 49.92
CA GLN A 393 -22.00 13.21 51.33
C GLN A 393 -22.23 11.97 52.23
N THR A 394 -21.77 12.09 53.49
CA THR A 394 -22.27 11.50 54.78
C THR A 394 -22.50 9.98 55.00
N TYR A 395 -21.81 9.49 56.03
CA TYR A 395 -22.08 8.38 56.96
C TYR A 395 -23.54 7.88 57.10
N TYR A 396 -23.88 6.72 56.50
CA TYR A 396 -24.80 5.63 56.93
C TYR A 396 -25.03 4.71 55.70
N ASN A 397 -25.16 3.41 55.89
CA ASN A 397 -25.02 2.32 54.90
C ASN A 397 -23.60 2.15 54.32
N GLN A 398 -22.87 1.18 54.87
CA GLN A 398 -21.65 0.65 54.28
C GLN A 398 -21.84 -0.85 54.03
N THR A 399 -21.92 -1.22 52.76
CA THR A 399 -21.59 -2.57 52.29
C THR A 399 -20.12 -2.52 51.89
N GLN A 400 -19.29 -3.30 52.55
CA GLN A 400 -17.90 -3.50 52.15
C GLN A 400 -17.87 -4.25 50.81
N TYR A 401 -17.19 -3.71 49.81
CA TYR A 401 -16.79 -4.45 48.62
C TYR A 401 -15.30 -4.75 48.69
N THR A 402 -14.97 -6.01 48.87
CA THR A 402 -13.64 -6.58 48.75
C THR A 402 -13.23 -6.59 47.27
N CYS A 403 -12.18 -5.85 46.91
CA CYS A 403 -11.54 -5.98 45.59
C CYS A 403 -10.62 -7.20 45.61
N ARG A 404 -10.94 -8.24 44.84
CA ARG A 404 -10.05 -9.38 44.60
C ARG A 404 -9.16 -9.04 43.40
N TYR A 405 -7.86 -8.93 43.65
CA TYR A 405 -6.84 -8.91 42.61
C TYR A 405 -6.85 -10.27 41.91
N ILE A 406 -7.07 -10.31 40.59
CA ILE A 406 -6.88 -11.52 39.78
C ILE A 406 -5.53 -11.35 39.10
N GLU A 407 -4.51 -12.05 39.61
CA GLU A 407 -3.22 -12.21 38.93
C GLU A 407 -3.41 -13.09 37.69
N SER A 408 -2.93 -12.60 36.54
CA SER A 408 -2.71 -13.40 35.34
C SER A 408 -1.39 -14.17 35.48
N PRO A 409 -1.32 -15.50 35.25
CA PRO A 409 -0.16 -16.30 35.68
C PRO A 409 1.10 -16.30 34.79
N ASN A 410 1.20 -15.56 33.68
CA ASN A 410 2.30 -15.78 32.71
C ASN A 410 3.15 -14.54 32.35
N CYS A 411 3.56 -13.75 33.33
CA CYS A 411 4.70 -12.83 33.16
C CYS A 411 5.44 -12.66 34.49
N GLN A 412 6.57 -13.35 34.68
CA GLN A 412 7.50 -13.07 35.77
C GLN A 412 8.76 -12.39 35.21
N PHE A 413 9.08 -11.22 35.77
CA PHE A 413 10.38 -10.59 35.62
C PHE A 413 11.40 -11.35 36.49
N ILE A 414 12.40 -11.95 35.85
CA ILE A 414 13.51 -12.61 36.55
C ILE A 414 14.50 -11.52 37.00
N THR A 415 14.58 -11.28 38.30
CA THR A 415 15.52 -10.32 38.90
C THR A 415 16.66 -10.99 39.68
N ASN A 416 16.81 -12.32 39.56
CA ASN A 416 17.82 -13.10 40.31
C ASN A 416 18.91 -13.67 39.37
N GLN A 417 20.16 -13.31 39.66
CA GLN A 417 21.36 -13.78 38.95
C GLN A 417 21.57 -15.31 39.01
N GLN A 418 21.04 -16.00 40.02
CA GLN A 418 21.12 -17.46 40.16
C GLN A 418 20.15 -18.23 39.24
N GLU A 419 19.01 -17.63 38.84
CA GLU A 419 18.11 -18.25 37.86
C GLU A 419 18.66 -18.13 36.43
N CYS A 420 19.42 -17.07 36.16
CA CYS A 420 20.15 -16.90 34.90
C CYS A 420 21.26 -17.97 34.73
N GLN A 421 21.90 -18.40 35.83
CA GLN A 421 22.90 -19.48 35.83
C GLN A 421 22.28 -20.88 35.69
N ARG A 422 20.99 -21.06 35.97
CA ARG A 422 20.28 -22.32 35.71
C ARG A 422 19.90 -22.50 34.24
N PHE A 423 19.67 -21.40 33.52
CA PHE A 423 19.33 -21.43 32.10
C PHE A 423 20.53 -21.72 31.18
N SER A 424 21.78 -21.49 31.64
CA SER A 424 22.98 -21.77 30.84
C SER A 424 23.34 -23.26 30.73
N GLN A 425 22.65 -24.16 31.45
CA GLN A 425 22.88 -25.60 31.38
C GLN A 425 22.17 -26.30 30.19
N TYR A 426 21.38 -25.56 29.39
CA TYR A 426 20.65 -26.10 28.23
C TYR A 426 21.28 -25.75 26.87
N CYS A 427 22.41 -25.05 26.85
CA CYS A 427 23.15 -24.76 25.61
C CYS A 427 24.44 -25.59 25.57
N ASN A 428 24.37 -26.78 24.99
CA ASN A 428 25.55 -27.50 24.52
C ASN A 428 26.09 -26.76 23.29
N TRP A 429 27.22 -26.07 23.40
CA TRP A 429 28.14 -25.82 22.29
C TRP A 429 29.56 -25.76 22.83
N GLU A 430 30.46 -26.46 22.13
CA GLU A 430 31.82 -26.74 22.55
C GLU A 430 32.70 -25.48 22.55
N SER A 431 33.47 -25.40 23.63
CA SER A 431 34.60 -24.52 23.95
C SER A 431 35.39 -23.91 22.79
N TYR A 432 35.48 -22.58 22.75
CA TYR A 432 36.74 -21.84 22.55
C TYR A 432 36.73 -20.49 23.31
N ASN A 433 37.85 -20.24 23.99
CA ASN A 433 38.24 -19.15 24.91
C ASN A 433 37.47 -17.81 24.87
N TYR A 434 37.00 -17.39 26.06
CA TYR A 434 36.39 -16.08 26.33
C TYR A 434 37.40 -15.11 26.96
N ASN A 435 37.56 -13.91 26.39
CA ASN A 435 38.29 -12.77 26.96
C ASN A 435 37.26 -11.77 27.55
N PRO A 436 37.29 -11.47 28.86
CA PRO A 436 36.21 -10.71 29.53
C PRO A 436 36.25 -9.18 29.36
N GLN A 437 36.85 -8.63 28.29
CA GLN A 437 36.95 -7.18 28.07
C GLN A 437 36.02 -6.56 27.01
N LEU A 438 35.04 -7.30 26.46
CA LEU A 438 34.15 -6.80 25.39
C LEU A 438 32.68 -6.59 25.79
N CYS A 439 32.38 -6.27 27.05
CA CYS A 439 31.03 -5.87 27.48
C CYS A 439 30.78 -4.35 27.50
N SER A 440 31.51 -3.56 26.71
CA SER A 440 31.24 -2.10 26.57
C SER A 440 31.12 -1.58 25.13
N GLU A 441 31.15 -2.45 24.11
CA GLU A 441 31.15 -2.02 22.69
C GLU A 441 29.94 -2.50 21.85
N CYS A 442 28.83 -2.92 22.46
CA CYS A 442 27.60 -3.27 21.71
C CYS A 442 26.61 -2.10 21.52
N ALA A 443 27.07 -0.84 21.59
CA ALA A 443 26.19 0.33 21.42
C ALA A 443 26.25 1.00 20.03
N PHE A 444 27.19 0.66 19.14
CA PHE A 444 27.37 1.44 17.91
C PHE A 444 27.91 0.63 16.72
N ASN A 445 27.05 -0.18 16.08
CA ASN A 445 27.20 -0.56 14.66
C ASN A 445 25.86 -1.09 14.09
N PRO A 446 25.26 -0.50 13.03
CA PRO A 446 23.96 -0.94 12.51
C PRO A 446 24.00 -2.13 11.53
N TYR A 447 25.11 -2.87 11.43
CA TYR A 447 25.17 -4.07 10.60
C TYR A 447 25.51 -5.28 11.46
N TYR A 448 24.54 -6.21 11.55
CA TYR A 448 24.50 -7.46 12.32
C TYR A 448 23.92 -7.42 13.73
N CYS A 449 22.59 -7.66 13.81
CA CYS A 449 21.98 -8.40 14.91
C CYS A 449 20.72 -9.12 14.38
N SER A 450 20.81 -10.43 14.17
CA SER A 450 19.66 -11.29 13.88
C SER A 450 19.22 -11.96 15.18
N TYR A 451 18.07 -11.55 15.71
CA TYR A 451 17.16 -12.21 16.67
C TYR A 451 16.55 -11.17 17.63
N CYS A 452 15.54 -10.45 17.13
CA CYS A 452 14.34 -9.96 17.83
C CYS A 452 13.53 -9.14 16.79
N GLY A 453 12.21 -9.35 16.73
CA GLY A 453 11.38 -9.03 15.58
C GLY A 453 11.19 -7.55 15.21
N THR A 454 11.09 -7.33 13.89
CA THR A 454 10.51 -6.18 13.12
C THR A 454 11.22 -4.82 13.26
N CYS A 455 11.62 -4.10 12.19
CA CYS A 455 11.02 -3.90 10.87
C CYS A 455 12.04 -4.08 9.72
N TYR A 456 11.76 -4.96 8.76
CA TYR A 456 12.47 -5.01 7.49
C TYR A 456 11.77 -4.11 6.47
N ASN A 457 12.48 -3.12 5.93
CA ASN A 457 12.14 -2.55 4.64
C ASN A 457 12.51 -3.59 3.58
N TYR A 458 11.50 -4.24 3.00
CA TYR A 458 11.65 -5.26 1.96
C TYR A 458 12.26 -4.65 0.70
N TYR A 459 13.53 -4.95 0.42
CA TYR A 459 14.06 -4.98 -0.94
C TYR A 459 13.63 -6.34 -1.53
N GLN A 460 12.62 -6.35 -2.40
CA GLN A 460 12.20 -7.57 -3.09
C GLN A 460 12.86 -7.62 -4.45
N SER A 461 13.78 -8.57 -4.60
CA SER A 461 14.26 -9.01 -5.91
C SER A 461 13.22 -9.89 -6.58
N CYS A 462 13.18 -9.94 -7.92
CA CYS A 462 12.26 -10.86 -8.62
C CYS A 462 12.47 -12.31 -8.16
N SER A 463 13.70 -12.71 -7.80
CA SER A 463 13.98 -14.07 -7.34
C SER A 463 13.30 -14.49 -6.03
N ASN A 464 12.71 -13.54 -5.30
CA ASN A 464 12.04 -13.80 -4.02
C ASN A 464 10.56 -14.17 -4.19
N PHE A 465 10.02 -14.13 -5.41
CA PHE A 465 8.67 -14.57 -5.70
C PHE A 465 8.69 -16.02 -6.22
N TYR A 466 7.97 -16.89 -5.52
CA TYR A 466 7.87 -18.33 -5.82
C TYR A 466 6.53 -18.73 -6.43
N ASN A 467 5.74 -17.76 -6.88
CA ASN A 467 4.43 -17.97 -7.50
C ASN A 467 4.25 -17.04 -8.71
N GLU A 468 3.76 -17.58 -9.83
CA GLU A 468 3.44 -16.87 -11.07
C GLU A 468 2.53 -15.65 -10.83
N ASN A 469 1.52 -15.77 -9.95
CA ASN A 469 0.59 -14.69 -9.65
C ASN A 469 1.22 -13.56 -8.80
N GLN A 470 2.31 -13.86 -8.10
CA GLN A 470 3.11 -12.88 -7.36
C GLN A 470 4.23 -12.28 -8.24
N CYS A 471 4.39 -12.78 -9.46
CA CYS A 471 5.45 -12.43 -10.39
C CYS A 471 5.19 -11.16 -11.18
N LYS A 472 4.96 -10.05 -10.49
CA LYS A 472 4.58 -8.79 -11.15
C LYS A 472 5.75 -7.83 -11.28
N TYR A 473 6.31 -7.40 -10.16
CA TYR A 473 7.41 -6.45 -10.15
C TYR A 473 8.31 -6.59 -8.92
N ALA A 474 9.55 -6.14 -9.06
CA ALA A 474 10.54 -6.08 -7.99
C ALA A 474 11.03 -4.64 -7.83
N ASN A 475 11.43 -4.26 -6.62
CA ASN A 475 12.10 -3.00 -6.34
C ASN A 475 13.49 -3.30 -5.79
N GLU A 476 14.49 -3.16 -6.65
CA GLU A 476 15.90 -3.29 -6.28
C GLU A 476 16.57 -1.92 -6.45
N GLY A 477 17.08 -1.35 -5.36
CA GLY A 477 17.82 -0.08 -5.40
C GLY A 477 16.99 1.15 -5.78
N GLY A 478 15.66 1.12 -5.61
CA GLY A 478 14.77 2.22 -5.97
C GLY A 478 14.37 2.26 -7.46
N GLN A 479 14.76 1.25 -8.24
CA GLN A 479 14.26 1.00 -9.58
C GLN A 479 13.26 -0.15 -9.55
N PHE A 480 12.15 0.02 -10.27
CA PHE A 480 11.13 -1.02 -10.43
C PHE A 480 11.40 -1.80 -11.71
N TYR A 481 11.33 -3.13 -11.63
CA TYR A 481 11.51 -4.02 -12.77
C TYR A 481 10.27 -4.88 -12.95
N LYS A 482 9.90 -5.16 -14.20
CA LYS A 482 8.91 -6.18 -14.53
C LYS A 482 9.51 -7.56 -14.25
N CYS A 483 8.87 -8.32 -13.36
CA CYS A 483 9.19 -9.72 -13.17
C CYS A 483 8.46 -10.53 -14.24
N VAL A 484 9.11 -11.54 -14.80
CA VAL A 484 8.47 -12.52 -15.68
C VAL A 484 8.64 -13.88 -15.04
N TRP A 485 7.56 -14.64 -15.02
CA TRP A 485 7.60 -16.02 -14.55
C TRP A 485 8.38 -16.86 -15.53
N ASN A 486 9.49 -17.44 -15.09
CA ASN A 486 10.25 -18.38 -15.90
C ASN A 486 9.70 -19.79 -15.65
N TYR A 487 8.93 -20.31 -16.59
CA TYR A 487 8.33 -21.65 -16.50
C TYR A 487 9.38 -22.78 -16.40
N ASN A 488 10.62 -22.57 -16.86
CA ASN A 488 11.68 -23.58 -16.75
C ASN A 488 12.29 -23.64 -15.35
N THR A 489 12.47 -22.48 -14.70
CA THR A 489 13.07 -22.42 -13.36
C THR A 489 12.04 -22.36 -12.23
N GLN A 490 10.75 -22.19 -12.56
CA GLN A 490 9.65 -21.99 -11.62
C GLN A 490 9.98 -20.88 -10.61
N ARG A 491 10.62 -19.82 -11.11
CA ARG A 491 10.99 -18.63 -10.35
C ARG A 491 10.69 -17.40 -11.17
N CYS A 492 10.37 -16.33 -10.48
CA CYS A 492 10.37 -15.02 -11.08
C CYS A 492 11.79 -14.59 -11.42
N VAL A 493 11.99 -14.23 -12.67
CA VAL A 493 13.24 -13.66 -13.15
C VAL A 493 12.97 -12.25 -13.67
N ASN A 494 13.99 -11.40 -13.68
CA ASN A 494 13.90 -10.13 -14.38
C ASN A 494 13.63 -10.42 -15.87
N SER A 495 12.77 -9.63 -16.51
CA SER A 495 12.26 -9.90 -17.88
C SER A 495 13.31 -9.93 -19.02
N GLY A 496 14.61 -9.93 -18.71
CA GLY A 496 15.72 -10.05 -19.66
C GLY A 496 16.51 -11.36 -19.58
N GLN A 497 16.11 -12.35 -18.77
CA GLN A 497 16.92 -13.56 -18.50
C GLN A 497 16.50 -14.86 -19.21
N ASN A 498 15.55 -14.84 -20.15
CA ASN A 498 15.21 -16.04 -20.92
C ASN A 498 16.20 -16.28 -22.08
N GLY A 499 17.33 -16.92 -21.76
CA GLY A 499 17.90 -17.96 -22.62
C GLY A 499 18.55 -17.56 -23.95
N GLN A 500 19.28 -16.45 -24.04
CA GLN A 500 20.52 -16.36 -24.84
C GLN A 500 21.28 -15.07 -24.45
N TYR A 501 22.54 -15.23 -24.06
CA TYR A 501 23.41 -14.16 -23.58
C TYR A 501 23.68 -13.13 -24.68
N ASN A 502 23.15 -11.92 -24.50
CA ASN A 502 23.90 -10.67 -24.64
C ASN A 502 23.26 -9.67 -23.67
N GLY A 503 24.07 -9.14 -22.75
CA GLY A 503 23.61 -8.27 -21.69
C GLY A 503 22.90 -7.00 -22.20
N SER A 504 22.16 -6.37 -21.29
CA SER A 504 21.69 -4.97 -21.39
C SER A 504 20.33 -4.69 -22.04
N ASN A 505 19.38 -5.64 -22.11
CA ASN A 505 17.98 -5.32 -22.43
C ASN A 505 17.06 -5.60 -21.24
N ILE A 506 17.10 -4.70 -20.26
CA ILE A 506 16.00 -4.54 -19.29
C ILE A 506 14.80 -4.06 -20.12
N ILE A 507 13.65 -4.75 -20.07
CA ILE A 507 12.43 -4.20 -20.66
C ILE A 507 11.91 -3.18 -19.63
N PRO A 508 12.03 -1.85 -19.89
CA PRO A 508 11.37 -0.88 -19.03
C PRO A 508 9.87 -1.15 -19.04
N PHE A 509 9.16 -0.78 -17.97
CA PHE A 509 7.72 -0.60 -18.07
C PHE A 509 7.44 0.25 -19.31
N ASP A 510 6.42 -0.11 -20.08
CA ASP A 510 5.89 0.75 -21.13
C ASP A 510 4.72 1.58 -20.58
N GLN A 511 4.13 2.38 -21.46
CA GLN A 511 2.98 3.20 -21.15
C GLN A 511 1.76 2.38 -20.72
N ASP A 512 1.61 1.14 -21.18
CA ASP A 512 0.46 0.29 -20.88
C ASP A 512 0.59 -0.40 -19.52
N ASP A 513 1.81 -0.73 -19.11
CA ASP A 513 2.07 -1.51 -17.90
C ASP A 513 2.34 -0.65 -16.67
N CYS A 514 2.84 0.59 -16.83
CA CYS A 514 3.31 1.38 -15.69
C CYS A 514 2.25 1.59 -14.60
N TYR A 515 1.04 1.99 -14.98
CA TYR A 515 -0.02 2.27 -14.01
C TYR A 515 -0.65 0.97 -13.46
N THR A 516 -1.05 0.05 -14.33
CA THR A 516 -1.69 -1.22 -13.93
C THR A 516 -0.79 -2.12 -13.09
N GLN A 517 0.47 -2.31 -13.48
CA GLN A 517 1.38 -3.23 -12.78
C GLN A 517 1.86 -2.66 -11.45
N THR A 518 1.76 -1.35 -11.23
CA THR A 518 2.15 -0.71 -9.95
C THR A 518 0.96 -0.42 -9.02
N ASP A 519 -0.19 -1.04 -9.30
CA ASP A 519 -1.45 -0.81 -8.59
C ASP A 519 -1.82 0.68 -8.49
N GLY A 520 -1.49 1.43 -9.55
CA GLY A 520 -1.72 2.85 -9.70
C GLY A 520 -0.83 3.76 -8.84
N GLN A 521 0.27 3.27 -8.28
CA GLN A 521 1.19 4.11 -7.47
C GLN A 521 2.19 4.92 -8.32
N TYR A 522 2.31 4.58 -9.60
CA TYR A 522 3.21 5.19 -10.56
C TYR A 522 2.43 5.56 -11.84
N ARG A 523 2.98 6.52 -12.59
CA ARG A 523 2.45 7.05 -13.84
C ARG A 523 3.53 7.07 -14.92
N TRP A 524 3.10 6.96 -16.17
CA TRP A 524 4.00 7.19 -17.29
C TRP A 524 4.32 8.69 -17.40
N SER A 525 5.61 9.03 -17.51
CA SER A 525 6.08 10.42 -17.53
C SER A 525 5.90 11.14 -18.87
N SER A 526 5.48 10.42 -19.91
CA SER A 526 5.38 10.90 -21.28
C SER A 526 4.01 10.57 -21.87
N ASN A 527 3.69 11.23 -22.97
CA ASN A 527 2.53 10.98 -23.82
C ASN A 527 2.90 10.12 -25.04
N THR A 528 4.08 9.52 -25.05
CA THR A 528 4.55 8.57 -26.08
C THR A 528 5.16 7.33 -25.44
N ASP A 529 4.87 6.15 -26.01
CA ASP A 529 5.31 4.84 -25.50
C ASP A 529 6.83 4.66 -25.44
N LYS A 530 7.61 5.45 -26.21
CA LYS A 530 9.06 5.23 -26.38
C LYS A 530 9.97 6.17 -25.59
N ALA A 531 9.43 7.16 -24.89
CA ALA A 531 10.23 8.21 -24.24
C ALA A 531 9.83 8.51 -22.80
N GLY A 532 8.90 7.73 -22.23
CA GLY A 532 8.50 7.87 -20.83
C GLY A 532 9.31 6.98 -19.89
N GLU A 533 9.21 7.31 -18.62
CA GLU A 533 9.65 6.48 -17.49
C GLU A 533 8.47 6.32 -16.54
N CYS A 534 8.42 5.20 -15.83
CA CYS A 534 7.41 4.98 -14.81
C CYS A 534 7.79 5.72 -13.52
N LEU A 535 7.14 6.86 -13.27
CA LEU A 535 7.43 7.76 -12.15
C LEU A 535 6.40 7.58 -11.04
N LYS A 536 6.86 7.56 -9.79
CA LYS A 536 5.97 7.50 -8.64
C LYS A 536 5.02 8.71 -8.66
N CYS A 537 3.76 8.50 -8.33
CA CYS A 537 2.75 9.55 -8.24
C CYS A 537 2.91 10.48 -7.01
N SER A 538 4.13 10.60 -6.51
CA SER A 538 4.53 11.67 -5.60
C SER A 538 4.66 13.00 -6.34
N VAL A 539 4.33 14.07 -5.61
CA VAL A 539 4.58 15.46 -6.01
C VAL A 539 6.01 15.58 -6.53
N VAL A 540 6.19 16.14 -7.73
CA VAL A 540 7.53 16.48 -8.23
C VAL A 540 8.06 17.56 -7.30
N TYR A 541 8.96 17.17 -6.39
CA TYR A 541 9.67 18.11 -5.55
C TYR A 541 10.64 18.87 -6.45
N LEU A 542 10.32 20.12 -6.75
CA LEU A 542 11.30 20.99 -7.39
C LEU A 542 12.53 21.07 -6.50
N PRO A 543 13.72 20.72 -7.00
CA PRO A 543 14.92 20.90 -6.23
C PRO A 543 15.14 22.37 -5.92
N ARG A 544 15.12 22.68 -4.63
CA ARG A 544 15.34 24.04 -4.15
C ARG A 544 16.81 24.17 -3.82
N LYS A 545 17.51 24.93 -4.65
CA LYS A 545 18.84 25.43 -4.26
C LYS A 545 18.65 26.51 -3.20
N ARG A 546 18.35 26.09 -1.97
CA ARG A 546 18.46 26.96 -0.81
C ARG A 546 19.94 27.19 -0.51
N ASN A 547 20.25 28.26 0.24
CA ASN A 547 21.54 28.39 0.89
C ASN A 547 21.61 27.36 2.04
N GLN A 548 21.60 26.07 1.69
CA GLN A 548 21.73 24.99 2.64
C GLN A 548 23.14 25.01 3.24
N CYS A 549 23.25 24.56 4.48
CA CYS A 549 24.54 24.40 5.13
C CYS A 549 25.44 23.48 4.30
N THR A 550 26.68 23.89 4.06
CA THR A 550 27.71 22.97 3.54
C THR A 550 28.07 21.97 4.63
N CYS A 551 28.66 20.82 4.26
CA CYS A 551 29.00 19.80 5.25
C CYS A 551 29.98 20.35 6.31
N GLU A 552 30.90 21.25 5.93
CA GLU A 552 31.84 21.90 6.85
C GLU A 552 31.13 22.81 7.88
N GLN A 553 29.91 23.25 7.59
CA GLN A 553 29.10 24.09 8.49
C GLN A 553 28.25 23.26 9.47
N LEU A 554 28.26 21.93 9.33
CA LEU A 554 27.54 20.99 10.20
C LEU A 554 28.47 20.47 11.29
N ILE A 555 28.63 21.28 12.34
CA ILE A 555 29.53 20.99 13.46
C ILE A 555 28.94 19.92 14.40
N TYR A 556 27.61 19.84 14.48
CA TYR A 556 26.90 18.86 15.30
C TYR A 556 26.69 17.55 14.52
N GLN A 557 27.07 16.41 15.13
CA GLN A 557 26.92 15.09 14.52
C GLN A 557 25.46 14.78 14.12
N GLY A 558 24.49 15.24 14.92
CA GLY A 558 23.06 15.06 14.62
C GLY A 558 22.67 15.75 13.32
N ASP A 559 23.07 17.01 13.11
CA ASP A 559 22.77 17.73 11.87
C ASP A 559 23.44 17.05 10.66
N CYS A 560 24.67 16.57 10.82
CA CYS A 560 25.37 15.82 9.79
C CYS A 560 24.64 14.54 9.38
N ALA A 561 24.14 13.77 10.37
CA ALA A 561 23.34 12.58 10.09
C ALA A 561 22.02 12.91 9.39
N LEU A 562 21.40 14.06 9.73
CA LEU A 562 20.16 14.54 9.11
C LEU A 562 20.38 15.15 7.71
N ALA A 563 21.59 15.57 7.38
CA ALA A 563 21.95 15.97 6.01
C ALA A 563 21.85 14.79 5.03
N GLY A 564 21.99 13.57 5.53
CA GLY A 564 21.75 12.32 4.81
C GLY A 564 22.66 12.20 3.59
N ASP A 565 22.07 12.14 2.41
CA ASP A 565 22.75 11.82 1.15
C ASP A 565 23.81 12.84 0.70
N SER A 566 23.93 13.99 1.38
CA SER A 566 24.90 15.04 1.03
C SER A 566 26.17 15.00 1.87
N CYS A 567 26.11 14.52 3.11
CA CYS A 567 27.21 14.60 4.06
C CYS A 567 27.35 13.32 4.89
N LEU A 568 28.58 13.01 5.30
CA LEU A 568 28.92 11.88 6.16
C LEU A 568 29.71 12.38 7.37
N TRP A 569 29.37 11.91 8.56
CA TRP A 569 30.16 12.23 9.75
C TRP A 569 31.47 11.43 9.72
N ASN A 570 32.61 12.12 9.76
CA ASN A 570 33.91 11.49 9.88
C ASN A 570 34.32 11.47 11.37
N PRO A 571 34.23 10.32 12.06
CA PRO A 571 34.53 10.23 13.48
C PRO A 571 36.02 10.44 13.79
N GLN A 572 36.93 10.17 12.84
CA GLN A 572 38.36 10.36 13.03
C GLN A 572 38.75 11.83 13.04
N LEU A 573 38.03 12.65 12.26
CA LEU A 573 38.26 14.09 12.14
C LEU A 573 37.32 14.91 13.04
N GLY A 574 36.30 14.28 13.65
CA GLY A 574 35.30 14.97 14.45
C GLY A 574 34.53 16.03 13.67
N GLN A 575 34.35 15.83 12.36
CA GLN A 575 33.73 16.80 11.45
C GLN A 575 32.85 16.12 10.42
N CYS A 576 31.87 16.86 9.91
CA CYS A 576 31.02 16.43 8.83
C CYS A 576 31.72 16.72 7.48
N VAL A 577 31.85 15.70 6.63
CA VAL A 577 32.50 15.78 5.32
C VAL A 577 31.51 15.52 4.20
N GLN A 578 31.80 16.01 3.00
CA GLN A 578 30.97 15.72 1.84
C GLN A 578 31.01 14.22 1.50
N MET A 579 29.83 13.64 1.22
CA MET A 579 29.74 12.24 0.80
C MET A 579 30.27 12.07 -0.63
N ASP A 580 31.10 11.06 -0.86
CA ASP A 580 31.53 10.68 -2.21
C ASP A 580 30.32 10.10 -2.97
N CYS A 581 30.08 10.61 -4.19
CA CYS A 581 29.02 10.13 -5.07
C CYS A 581 29.09 8.61 -5.30
N ASN A 582 30.29 8.01 -5.29
CA ASN A 582 30.46 6.57 -5.44
C ASN A 582 29.83 5.75 -4.30
N MET A 583 29.57 6.37 -3.14
CA MET A 583 28.88 5.74 -2.00
C MET A 583 27.36 5.72 -2.17
N LEU A 584 26.80 6.56 -3.06
CA LEU A 584 25.36 6.64 -3.30
C LEU A 584 24.92 5.57 -4.30
N LYS A 585 24.32 4.48 -3.80
CA LYS A 585 23.95 3.31 -4.61
C LYS A 585 22.58 3.39 -5.26
N THR A 586 21.77 4.40 -4.95
CA THR A 586 20.42 4.55 -5.53
C THR A 586 20.32 5.82 -6.36
N ARG A 587 19.51 5.78 -7.42
CA ARG A 587 19.18 6.96 -8.23
C ARG A 587 18.63 8.09 -7.37
N SER A 588 17.70 7.79 -6.47
CA SER A 588 17.02 8.82 -5.66
C SER A 588 17.99 9.60 -4.76
N THR A 589 18.87 8.90 -4.05
CA THR A 589 19.86 9.51 -3.17
C THR A 589 20.93 10.26 -3.99
N CYS A 590 21.37 9.69 -5.11
CA CYS A 590 22.32 10.33 -6.03
C CYS A 590 21.80 11.63 -6.64
N VAL A 591 20.61 11.59 -7.23
CA VAL A 591 19.98 12.74 -7.91
C VAL A 591 19.68 13.87 -6.92
N SER A 592 19.36 13.51 -5.67
CA SER A 592 19.11 14.48 -4.60
C SER A 592 20.37 15.19 -4.08
N ASN A 593 21.55 14.57 -4.26
CA ASN A 593 22.82 15.18 -3.90
C ASN A 593 23.25 16.18 -5.00
N TYR A 594 23.33 17.46 -4.62
CA TYR A 594 23.61 18.56 -5.54
C TYR A 594 25.01 18.49 -6.21
N ASN A 595 25.92 17.69 -5.65
CA ASN A 595 27.26 17.48 -6.15
C ASN A 595 27.41 16.19 -6.97
N CYS A 596 26.32 15.46 -7.20
CA CYS A 596 26.32 14.20 -7.94
C CYS A 596 25.34 14.23 -9.13
N HIS A 597 25.48 13.24 -10.01
CA HIS A 597 24.52 12.92 -11.04
C HIS A 597 24.48 11.41 -11.29
N TRP A 598 23.33 10.92 -11.71
CA TRP A 598 23.07 9.51 -11.98
C TRP A 598 23.09 9.25 -13.47
N ILE A 599 24.08 8.55 -14.02
CA ILE A 599 24.25 8.36 -15.47
C ILE A 599 24.68 6.92 -15.81
N GLN A 600 24.39 6.49 -17.04
CA GLN A 600 24.88 5.23 -17.61
C GLN A 600 26.31 5.40 -18.12
N VAL A 601 27.23 4.58 -17.64
CA VAL A 601 28.59 4.45 -18.19
C VAL A 601 28.86 2.97 -18.42
N ASP A 602 29.26 2.61 -19.64
CA ASP A 602 29.52 1.22 -20.04
C ASP A 602 28.37 0.27 -19.66
N ASP A 603 27.13 0.68 -19.95
CA ASP A 603 25.88 -0.03 -19.62
C ASP A 603 25.55 -0.20 -18.14
N VAL A 604 26.29 0.43 -17.24
CA VAL A 604 26.02 0.42 -15.80
C VAL A 604 25.53 1.80 -15.35
N MET A 605 24.36 1.83 -14.71
CA MET A 605 23.88 3.04 -14.04
C MET A 605 24.67 3.27 -12.75
N GLN A 606 25.32 4.43 -12.64
CA GLN A 606 26.13 4.77 -11.48
C GLN A 606 25.99 6.25 -11.09
N CYS A 607 26.29 6.52 -9.83
CA CYS A 607 26.35 7.87 -9.29
C CYS A 607 27.77 8.43 -9.41
N LEU A 608 27.93 9.54 -10.12
CA LEU A 608 29.22 10.16 -10.39
C LEU A 608 29.25 11.61 -9.93
N PRO A 609 30.43 12.16 -9.60
CA PRO A 609 30.60 13.58 -9.33
C PRO A 609 30.02 14.44 -10.46
N PHE A 610 29.20 15.41 -10.11
CA PHE A 610 28.59 16.33 -11.06
C PHE A 610 29.66 17.15 -11.79
N THR A 611 29.58 17.18 -13.12
CA THR A 611 30.48 18.00 -13.96
C THR A 611 29.75 19.19 -14.57
N LYS A 612 28.80 18.94 -15.47
CA LYS A 612 27.94 19.95 -16.12
C LYS A 612 26.67 19.32 -16.68
N CYS A 613 25.58 20.07 -16.70
CA CYS A 613 24.30 19.57 -17.22
C CYS A 613 24.33 19.25 -18.72
N SER A 614 25.13 19.95 -19.51
CA SER A 614 25.20 19.72 -20.96
C SER A 614 25.75 18.35 -21.35
N ASN A 615 26.30 17.58 -20.39
CA ASN A 615 26.72 16.20 -20.59
C ASN A 615 25.59 15.19 -20.38
N LEU A 616 24.46 15.63 -19.81
CA LEU A 616 23.34 14.75 -19.46
C LEU A 616 22.30 14.82 -20.58
N PRO A 617 21.87 13.68 -21.13
CA PRO A 617 20.79 13.65 -22.10
C PRO A 617 19.47 13.99 -21.40
N GLY A 618 18.60 14.74 -22.07
CA GLY A 618 17.28 15.04 -21.55
C GLY A 618 16.54 16.01 -22.45
N SER A 619 15.37 15.61 -22.91
CA SER A 619 14.52 16.36 -23.85
C SER A 619 13.60 17.38 -23.16
N ASN A 620 13.49 17.30 -21.84
CA ASN A 620 12.70 18.22 -21.02
C ASN A 620 13.25 18.29 -19.59
N SER A 621 12.77 19.26 -18.82
CA SER A 621 13.24 19.52 -17.46
C SER A 621 12.96 18.36 -16.51
N LEU A 622 11.84 17.64 -16.68
CA LEU A 622 11.53 16.48 -15.85
C LEU A 622 12.56 15.35 -16.05
N GLN A 623 12.92 15.03 -17.30
CA GLN A 623 13.98 14.07 -17.60
C GLN A 623 15.32 14.52 -17.00
N CYS A 624 15.66 15.80 -17.13
CA CYS A 624 16.91 16.33 -16.57
C CYS A 624 17.00 16.25 -15.05
N LEU A 625 15.88 16.51 -14.37
CA LEU A 625 15.75 16.35 -12.93
C LEU A 625 15.94 14.89 -12.48
N THR A 626 15.80 13.91 -13.37
CA THR A 626 16.06 12.51 -13.04
C THR A 626 17.54 12.10 -13.11
N TYR A 627 18.40 12.95 -13.69
CA TYR A 627 19.85 12.77 -13.72
C TYR A 627 20.52 13.57 -12.61
N SER A 628 20.09 14.81 -12.38
CA SER A 628 20.59 15.65 -11.29
C SER A 628 19.62 16.78 -10.99
N TYR A 629 19.41 17.06 -9.71
CA TYR A 629 18.66 18.23 -9.23
C TYR A 629 19.29 19.57 -9.62
N ARG A 630 20.55 19.57 -10.08
CA ARG A 630 21.24 20.74 -10.60
C ARG A 630 20.80 21.12 -12.03
N CYS A 631 20.18 20.19 -12.74
CA CYS A 631 19.81 20.33 -14.15
C CYS A 631 18.30 20.54 -14.30
N THR A 632 17.89 21.78 -14.09
CA THR A 632 16.47 22.16 -14.03
C THR A 632 15.89 22.60 -15.37
N GLN A 633 16.66 22.47 -16.45
CA GLN A 633 16.31 22.93 -17.79
C GLN A 633 16.76 21.91 -18.85
N SER A 634 16.21 22.04 -20.06
CA SER A 634 16.61 21.28 -21.25
C SER A 634 16.58 22.18 -22.49
N ASP A 635 17.39 21.86 -23.50
CA ASP A 635 17.30 22.44 -24.85
C ASP A 635 16.56 21.58 -25.87
N GLY A 636 15.89 20.52 -25.41
CA GLY A 636 15.23 19.52 -26.25
C GLY A 636 16.09 18.29 -26.53
N ARG A 637 17.39 18.33 -26.23
CA ARG A 637 18.29 17.18 -26.39
C ARG A 637 19.17 16.92 -25.17
N TYR A 638 19.74 17.98 -24.61
CA TYR A 638 20.62 17.94 -23.47
C TYR A 638 20.08 18.79 -22.34
N CYS A 639 20.46 18.42 -21.13
CA CYS A 639 20.12 19.19 -19.96
C CYS A 639 20.94 20.47 -19.87
N LYS A 640 20.33 21.50 -19.29
CA LYS A 640 20.96 22.79 -19.08
C LYS A 640 20.99 23.10 -17.59
N GLU A 641 22.13 23.60 -17.15
CA GLU A 641 22.23 24.21 -15.83
C GLU A 641 21.70 25.61 -16.00
N LEU A 642 20.89 26.00 -15.04
CA LEU A 642 20.57 27.39 -14.88
C LEU A 642 21.82 28.17 -14.47
N SER A 643 22.38 28.96 -15.38
CA SER A 643 23.41 29.91 -14.98
C SER A 643 22.77 31.05 -14.17
N ARG A 644 23.36 31.40 -13.02
CA ARG A 644 22.98 32.62 -12.27
C ARG A 644 23.17 33.89 -13.10
N THR A 645 24.03 33.86 -14.12
CA THR A 645 24.29 35.00 -15.01
C THR A 645 23.41 35.00 -16.26
N ASP A 646 22.67 33.92 -16.53
CA ASP A 646 21.81 33.84 -17.70
C ASP A 646 20.42 34.41 -17.37
N VAL A 647 20.40 35.75 -17.28
CA VAL A 647 19.17 36.53 -17.08
C VAL A 647 18.23 36.43 -18.29
N SER A 648 18.74 35.99 -19.44
CA SER A 648 18.00 35.96 -20.70
C SER A 648 16.97 34.83 -20.76
N ASN A 649 17.21 33.74 -20.03
CA ASN A 649 16.32 32.59 -20.04
C ASN A 649 15.20 32.74 -19.01
N THR A 650 14.16 33.47 -19.40
CA THR A 650 12.88 33.62 -18.66
C THR A 650 11.87 32.57 -19.12
N CYS A 651 10.84 32.28 -18.33
CA CYS A 651 9.76 31.37 -18.75
C CYS A 651 9.12 31.86 -20.05
N SER A 652 8.93 33.17 -20.19
CA SER A 652 8.37 33.77 -21.41
C SER A 652 9.19 33.53 -22.68
N SER A 653 10.49 33.22 -22.55
CA SER A 653 11.37 32.92 -23.68
C SER A 653 11.22 31.48 -24.21
N ILE A 654 10.56 30.60 -23.45
CA ILE A 654 10.37 29.20 -23.78
C ILE A 654 9.11 29.04 -24.65
N GLN A 655 9.30 28.76 -25.93
CA GLN A 655 8.19 28.61 -26.89
C GLN A 655 7.60 27.20 -26.95
N ASN A 656 8.29 26.20 -26.41
CA ASN A 656 7.87 24.81 -26.50
C ASN A 656 7.23 24.35 -25.19
N TYR A 657 5.99 23.85 -25.25
CA TYR A 657 5.26 23.31 -24.10
C TYR A 657 6.07 22.29 -23.29
N THR A 658 6.70 21.33 -23.96
CA THR A 658 7.47 20.25 -23.35
C THR A 658 8.71 20.78 -22.63
N LEU A 659 9.29 21.89 -23.11
CA LEU A 659 10.40 22.59 -22.45
C LEU A 659 9.95 23.57 -21.38
N CYS A 660 8.66 23.91 -21.32
CA CYS A 660 8.14 24.85 -20.34
C CYS A 660 7.80 24.18 -19.01
N TYR A 661 7.16 23.01 -19.07
CA TYR A 661 6.59 22.38 -17.89
C TYR A 661 7.65 22.06 -16.82
N LEU A 662 7.50 22.66 -15.62
CA LEU A 662 8.39 22.51 -14.46
C LEU A 662 9.83 22.99 -14.66
N THR A 663 10.11 23.72 -15.73
CA THR A 663 11.42 24.35 -15.96
C THR A 663 11.66 25.45 -14.93
N ILE A 664 12.87 25.55 -14.37
CA ILE A 664 13.21 26.67 -13.48
C ILE A 664 14.01 27.70 -14.30
N ALA A 665 13.35 28.78 -14.73
CA ALA A 665 13.90 29.91 -15.49
C ALA A 665 14.14 31.13 -14.59
N SER A 666 14.85 32.15 -15.10
CA SER A 666 15.40 33.27 -14.30
C SER A 666 14.36 33.99 -13.43
N ASP A 667 13.11 34.00 -13.91
CA ASP A 667 11.91 34.59 -13.33
C ASP A 667 11.05 33.63 -12.50
N GLY A 668 11.40 32.34 -12.40
CA GLY A 668 10.75 31.39 -11.50
C GLY A 668 10.54 30.00 -12.09
N VAL A 669 9.56 29.29 -11.54
CA VAL A 669 9.11 27.98 -12.06
C VAL A 669 8.17 28.23 -13.22
N CYS A 670 8.38 27.55 -14.33
CA CYS A 670 7.61 27.74 -15.54
C CYS A 670 6.39 26.83 -15.60
N ALA A 671 5.28 27.40 -16.04
CA ALA A 671 4.03 26.73 -16.33
C ALA A 671 3.50 27.14 -17.71
N TRP A 672 2.69 26.28 -18.32
CA TRP A 672 2.09 26.54 -19.62
C TRP A 672 0.62 26.89 -19.47
N ASN A 673 0.17 27.99 -20.06
CA ASN A 673 -1.23 28.44 -19.99
C ASN A 673 -2.09 27.99 -21.19
N GLY A 674 -1.54 27.16 -22.08
CA GLY A 674 -2.17 26.74 -23.34
C GLY A 674 -1.61 27.47 -24.57
N SER A 675 -1.07 28.68 -24.41
CA SER A 675 -0.56 29.51 -25.51
C SER A 675 0.90 29.93 -25.36
N SER A 676 1.36 30.14 -24.12
CA SER A 676 2.70 30.57 -23.81
C SER A 676 3.17 29.99 -22.48
N CYS A 677 4.49 29.95 -22.34
CA CYS A 677 5.13 29.65 -21.09
C CYS A 677 5.18 30.91 -20.20
N TYR A 678 4.89 30.76 -18.91
CA TYR A 678 4.85 31.87 -17.95
C TYR A 678 5.45 31.43 -16.61
N ALA A 679 5.99 32.39 -15.86
CA ALA A 679 6.56 32.13 -14.55
C ALA A 679 5.47 32.11 -13.46
N LEU A 680 5.59 31.14 -12.57
CA LEU A 680 4.85 31.06 -11.31
C LEU A 680 5.59 31.91 -10.27
N SER A 681 5.38 33.22 -10.29
CA SER A 681 5.98 34.14 -9.30
C SER A 681 5.19 34.17 -7.98
N GLU A 682 3.88 33.96 -8.04
CA GLU A 682 2.96 34.04 -6.90
C GLU A 682 1.96 32.89 -6.90
N CYS A 683 1.51 32.43 -5.72
CA CYS A 683 0.56 31.32 -5.63
C CYS A 683 -0.76 31.68 -6.33
N SER A 684 -1.18 32.95 -6.26
CA SER A 684 -2.37 33.51 -6.92
C SER A 684 -2.39 33.31 -8.44
N SER A 685 -1.21 33.22 -9.07
CA SER A 685 -1.02 32.99 -10.51
C SER A 685 -1.27 31.53 -10.92
N ILE A 686 -1.25 30.60 -9.96
CA ILE A 686 -1.47 29.18 -10.19
C ILE A 686 -2.98 28.91 -10.21
N LYS A 687 -3.53 28.72 -11.41
CA LYS A 687 -4.96 28.45 -11.63
C LYS A 687 -5.32 26.97 -11.59
N GLN A 688 -4.33 26.08 -11.66
CA GLN A 688 -4.54 24.64 -11.71
C GLN A 688 -4.21 24.01 -10.36
N PHE A 689 -5.10 23.16 -9.86
CA PHE A 689 -4.95 22.45 -8.59
C PHE A 689 -3.63 21.67 -8.50
N ASN A 690 -3.32 20.89 -9.54
CA ASN A 690 -2.12 20.05 -9.63
C ASN A 690 -0.82 20.87 -9.59
N LEU A 691 -0.82 22.09 -10.12
CA LEU A 691 0.34 22.97 -10.08
C LEU A 691 0.53 23.63 -8.70
N CYS A 692 -0.54 23.78 -7.92
CA CYS A 692 -0.46 24.42 -6.61
C CYS A 692 0.37 23.60 -5.61
N GLY A 693 0.30 22.26 -5.72
CA GLY A 693 1.08 21.34 -4.91
C GLY A 693 2.56 21.25 -5.28
N ILE A 694 3.00 21.84 -6.41
CA ILE A 694 4.42 21.80 -6.80
C ILE A 694 5.31 22.43 -5.72
N ASN A 695 4.81 23.48 -5.04
CA ASN A 695 5.46 24.07 -3.88
C ASN A 695 4.65 23.84 -2.60
N ASN A 696 4.59 22.59 -2.13
CA ASN A 696 3.91 22.22 -0.88
C ASN A 696 4.36 22.97 0.40
N TYR A 697 5.47 23.70 0.36
CA TYR A 697 5.88 24.55 1.50
C TYR A 697 5.60 26.04 1.26
N GLY A 698 5.30 26.48 0.04
CA GLY A 698 5.05 27.88 -0.28
C GLY A 698 3.60 28.17 -0.65
N CYS A 699 2.87 27.19 -1.16
CA CYS A 699 1.47 27.35 -1.56
C CYS A 699 0.62 26.17 -1.11
N TYR A 700 -0.68 26.42 -0.93
CA TYR A 700 -1.68 25.37 -0.82
C TYR A 700 -2.95 25.74 -1.59
N TRP A 701 -3.72 24.72 -1.98
CA TRP A 701 -4.98 24.95 -2.66
C TRP A 701 -6.09 25.22 -1.65
N ASN A 702 -6.66 26.41 -1.71
CA ASN A 702 -7.83 26.73 -0.92
C ASN A 702 -9.10 26.27 -1.65
N GLN A 703 -9.71 25.20 -1.14
CA GLN A 703 -10.94 24.65 -1.72
C GLN A 703 -12.10 25.65 -1.70
N ASN A 704 -12.17 26.53 -0.69
CA ASN A 704 -13.27 27.49 -0.56
C ASN A 704 -13.24 28.56 -1.65
N THR A 705 -12.04 28.98 -2.07
CA THR A 705 -11.86 29.99 -3.12
C THR A 705 -11.53 29.38 -4.48
N SER A 706 -11.38 28.05 -4.56
CA SER A 706 -10.90 27.34 -5.74
C SER A 706 -9.65 28.00 -6.35
N SER A 707 -8.73 28.41 -5.48
CA SER A 707 -7.52 29.14 -5.87
C SER A 707 -6.32 28.69 -5.06
N CYS A 708 -5.15 28.77 -5.68
CA CYS A 708 -3.89 28.56 -4.99
C CYS A 708 -3.51 29.82 -4.20
N VAL A 709 -3.17 29.67 -2.93
CA VAL A 709 -2.84 30.78 -2.03
C VAL A 709 -1.52 30.50 -1.30
N PRO A 710 -0.80 31.52 -0.82
CA PRO A 710 0.42 31.32 -0.03
C PRO A 710 0.16 30.49 1.22
N LEU A 711 1.06 29.54 1.50
CA LEU A 711 1.03 28.76 2.72
C LEU A 711 1.67 29.56 3.86
N GLN A 712 0.90 29.78 4.92
CA GLN A 712 1.39 30.39 6.17
C GLN A 712 1.49 29.31 7.25
N CYS A 713 2.32 29.53 8.28
CA CYS A 713 2.42 28.59 9.40
C CYS A 713 1.04 28.32 10.02
N SER A 714 0.17 29.33 10.14
CA SER A 714 -1.20 29.19 10.66
C SER A 714 -2.12 28.29 9.84
N ASN A 715 -1.76 27.97 8.58
CA ASN A 715 -2.50 27.03 7.75
C ASN A 715 -2.13 25.57 8.02
N ILE A 716 -1.04 25.31 8.75
CA ILE A 716 -0.55 23.97 9.04
C ILE A 716 -1.27 23.42 10.29
N LEU A 717 -2.01 22.32 10.10
CA LEU A 717 -2.89 21.75 11.13
C LEU A 717 -2.26 20.59 11.92
N SER A 718 -1.02 20.20 11.60
CA SER A 718 -0.34 19.10 12.29
C SER A 718 1.05 19.46 12.77
N GLN A 719 1.43 18.93 13.93
CA GLN A 719 2.73 19.14 14.54
C GLN A 719 3.88 18.65 13.65
N SER A 720 3.72 17.51 12.99
CA SER A 720 4.74 16.91 12.12
C SER A 720 5.01 17.73 10.85
N GLN A 721 4.05 18.54 10.41
CA GLN A 721 4.20 19.42 9.26
C GLN A 721 4.69 20.83 9.65
N CYS A 722 4.58 21.19 10.93
CA CYS A 722 4.91 22.53 11.44
C CYS A 722 6.43 22.74 11.53
N THR A 723 7.04 23.01 10.38
CA THR A 723 8.49 23.10 10.20
C THR A 723 8.88 24.48 9.70
N TYR A 724 8.61 24.76 8.42
CA TYR A 724 8.78 26.07 7.79
C TYR A 724 7.84 26.20 6.60
N VAL A 725 7.65 27.42 6.14
CA VAL A 725 7.02 27.75 4.86
C VAL A 725 7.97 28.59 4.00
N ASP A 726 7.87 28.50 2.68
CA ASP A 726 8.58 29.38 1.76
C ASP A 726 7.77 30.66 1.58
N ASN A 727 8.38 31.83 1.75
CA ASN A 727 7.69 33.12 1.57
C ASN A 727 7.42 33.44 0.10
N THR A 728 8.22 32.88 -0.81
CA THR A 728 8.16 33.10 -2.24
C THR A 728 8.25 31.78 -3.01
N ILE A 729 7.54 31.67 -4.13
CA ILE A 729 7.75 30.57 -5.10
C ILE A 729 9.02 30.80 -5.91
N ASP A 730 9.49 32.05 -5.96
CA ASP A 730 10.68 32.45 -6.69
C ASP A 730 11.97 31.81 -6.14
N ARG A 731 13.06 32.07 -6.86
CA ARG A 731 14.38 31.52 -6.55
C ARG A 731 15.04 32.09 -5.31
N GLN A 732 14.58 33.24 -4.81
CA GLN A 732 15.23 33.90 -3.69
C GLN A 732 14.92 33.19 -2.37
N HIS A 733 13.99 32.23 -2.38
CA HIS A 733 13.71 31.25 -1.31
C HIS A 733 14.06 31.76 0.08
N SER A 734 13.34 32.79 0.52
CA SER A 734 13.31 33.11 1.95
C SER A 734 12.29 32.18 2.61
N ILE A 735 12.67 31.62 3.76
CA ILE A 735 11.77 30.78 4.53
C ILE A 735 11.25 31.56 5.74
N GLN A 736 10.02 31.28 6.13
CA GLN A 736 9.49 31.60 7.45
C GLN A 736 9.46 30.31 8.26
N MET A 737 10.27 30.24 9.31
CA MET A 737 10.25 29.09 10.22
C MET A 737 8.97 29.08 11.03
N CYS A 738 8.48 27.87 11.30
CA CYS A 738 7.26 27.61 12.05
C CYS A 738 7.56 26.81 13.32
N PHE A 739 6.76 27.02 14.36
CA PHE A 739 6.82 26.28 15.62
C PHE A 739 5.41 25.89 16.08
N TRP A 740 5.28 24.69 16.64
CA TRP A 740 4.02 24.15 17.13
C TRP A 740 3.78 24.53 18.59
N ASN A 741 2.83 25.43 18.85
CA ASN A 741 2.48 25.88 20.20
C ASN A 741 1.39 25.01 20.85
N GLN A 742 1.57 23.69 20.81
CA GLN A 742 0.66 22.63 21.30
C GLN A 742 -0.71 22.53 20.61
N THR A 743 -1.28 23.65 20.16
CA THR A 743 -2.64 23.79 19.64
C THR A 743 -2.66 24.17 18.15
N PHE A 744 -1.72 24.98 17.70
CA PHE A 744 -1.60 25.39 16.30
C PHE A 744 -0.15 25.70 15.93
N CYS A 745 0.10 25.74 14.63
CA CYS A 745 1.39 26.10 14.06
C CYS A 745 1.47 27.63 13.88
N GLN A 746 2.57 28.25 14.35
CA GLN A 746 2.77 29.70 14.30
C GLN A 746 4.17 30.06 13.83
N ASN A 747 4.37 31.31 13.42
CA ASN A 747 5.68 31.81 13.02
C ASN A 747 6.65 31.82 14.22
N VAL A 748 7.90 31.44 13.99
CA VAL A 748 8.97 31.60 14.98
C VAL A 748 9.33 33.08 15.10
N THR A 749 9.18 33.64 16.30
CA THR A 749 9.57 35.03 16.62
C THR A 749 11.04 35.13 17.04
N THR A 750 11.52 34.13 17.78
CA THR A 750 12.89 34.05 18.30
C THR A 750 13.46 32.65 18.00
N ILE A 751 14.40 32.60 17.05
CA ILE A 751 14.98 31.36 16.53
C ILE A 751 15.66 30.55 17.64
N SER A 752 16.35 31.24 18.55
CA SER A 752 17.11 30.64 19.66
C SER A 752 16.25 29.97 20.74
N GLU A 753 14.97 30.36 20.87
CA GLU A 753 14.08 29.86 21.93
C GLU A 753 13.11 28.79 21.41
N SER A 754 12.87 28.76 20.10
CA SER A 754 11.82 27.91 19.50
C SER A 754 12.34 26.59 18.93
N LEU A 755 13.66 26.50 18.65
CA LEU A 755 14.27 25.33 18.01
C LEU A 755 15.33 24.69 18.92
N THR A 756 15.35 23.36 18.91
CA THR A 756 16.28 22.50 19.65
C THR A 756 17.36 21.95 18.72
N SER A 757 18.40 21.34 19.29
CA SER A 757 19.45 20.67 18.50
C SER A 757 18.91 19.56 17.59
N SER A 758 17.77 18.95 17.91
CA SER A 758 17.17 17.87 17.12
C SER A 758 16.31 18.35 15.95
N ASN A 759 15.86 19.62 15.95
CA ASN A 759 14.94 20.12 14.95
C ASN A 759 15.46 21.37 14.19
N CYS A 760 16.52 22.03 14.66
CA CYS A 760 17.08 23.23 14.02
C CYS A 760 17.36 23.01 12.52
N TYR A 761 18.07 21.96 12.16
CA TYR A 761 18.45 21.71 10.77
C TYR A 761 17.26 21.34 9.87
N ILE A 762 16.38 20.43 10.32
CA ILE A 762 15.22 19.99 9.53
C ILE A 762 14.16 21.10 9.43
N ASN A 763 13.80 21.71 10.56
CA ASN A 763 12.71 22.69 10.62
C ASN A 763 13.12 24.04 10.01
N SER A 764 14.40 24.29 9.77
CA SER A 764 14.87 25.44 8.99
C SER A 764 15.05 25.13 7.51
N GLY A 765 14.56 23.98 7.03
CA GLY A 765 14.74 23.58 5.64
C GLY A 765 16.22 23.49 5.24
N LYS A 766 17.09 23.11 6.19
CA LYS A 766 18.55 22.98 6.08
C LYS A 766 19.33 24.28 5.96
N THR A 767 18.74 25.43 6.26
CA THR A 767 19.40 26.75 6.13
C THR A 767 20.04 27.24 7.44
N TYR A 768 19.76 26.56 8.55
CA TYR A 768 20.37 26.79 9.86
C TYR A 768 20.96 25.49 10.40
N SER A 769 22.01 25.59 11.20
CA SER A 769 22.62 24.47 11.92
C SER A 769 22.78 24.80 13.40
N TRP A 770 22.87 23.76 14.22
CA TRP A 770 23.13 23.90 15.64
C TRP A 770 24.60 24.28 15.87
N SER A 771 24.82 25.42 16.54
CA SER A 771 26.13 26.07 16.58
C SER A 771 27.19 25.41 17.46
N GLN A 772 26.87 24.34 18.17
CA GLN A 772 27.74 23.69 19.14
C GLN A 772 27.63 22.17 19.03
N ASN A 773 28.68 21.45 19.41
CA ASN A 773 28.67 19.98 19.39
C ASN A 773 27.99 19.36 20.64
N ASN A 774 27.23 20.17 21.40
CA ASN A 774 26.47 19.74 22.57
C ASN A 774 24.97 19.98 22.32
N SER A 775 24.12 19.00 22.57
CA SER A 775 22.66 19.13 22.37
C SER A 775 22.00 20.10 23.35
N THR A 776 22.62 20.36 24.51
CA THR A 776 22.06 21.18 25.60
C THR A 776 22.57 22.62 25.62
N GLN A 777 23.66 22.88 24.90
CA GLN A 777 24.33 24.18 24.86
C GLN A 777 24.50 24.50 23.38
N GLY A 778 23.83 25.53 22.88
CA GLY A 778 23.89 25.90 21.48
C GLY A 778 22.74 26.80 21.08
N THR A 779 22.85 27.35 19.88
CA THR A 779 21.82 28.18 19.27
C THR A 779 21.68 27.73 17.82
N CYS A 780 20.47 27.81 17.28
CA CYS A 780 20.24 27.56 15.87
C CYS A 780 20.73 28.78 15.07
N GLN A 781 21.83 28.62 14.33
CA GLN A 781 22.52 29.69 13.61
C GLN A 781 22.39 29.54 12.10
N SER A 782 22.25 30.65 11.38
CA SER A 782 22.15 30.62 9.93
C SER A 782 23.48 30.19 9.31
N CYS A 783 23.41 29.31 8.31
CA CYS A 783 24.59 28.84 7.61
C CYS A 783 25.19 29.91 6.67
N SER A 784 24.48 30.99 6.36
CA SER A 784 25.07 32.13 5.64
C SER A 784 25.93 33.04 6.52
N ASP A 785 25.67 33.12 7.82
CA ASP A 785 26.33 34.08 8.72
C ASP A 785 27.80 33.73 8.99
N SER A 786 28.16 32.44 8.90
CA SER A 786 29.52 31.96 9.13
C SER A 786 30.51 32.51 8.09
N ILE A 787 30.08 32.70 6.84
CA ILE A 787 30.93 33.25 5.76
C ILE A 787 31.25 34.72 6.03
N ILE A 788 30.26 35.49 6.50
CA ILE A 788 30.43 36.91 6.81
C ILE A 788 31.40 37.09 7.99
N LYS A 789 31.30 36.26 9.03
CA LYS A 789 32.22 36.32 10.18
C LYS A 789 33.67 36.03 9.79
N VAL A 790 33.90 35.02 8.94
CA VAL A 790 35.26 34.72 8.44
C VAL A 790 35.78 35.84 7.54
N ALA A 791 34.94 36.37 6.65
CA ALA A 791 35.32 37.50 5.81
C ALA A 791 35.67 38.75 6.64
N LEU A 792 34.90 39.05 7.68
CA LEU A 792 35.17 40.16 8.61
C LEU A 792 36.46 39.94 9.41
N LEU A 793 36.73 38.72 9.88
CA LEU A 793 37.99 38.39 10.56
C LEU A 793 39.20 38.58 9.65
N ILE A 794 39.12 38.09 8.41
CA ILE A 794 40.17 38.29 7.39
C ILE A 794 40.39 39.79 7.16
N LEU A 795 39.30 40.55 6.98
CA LEU A 795 39.36 41.99 6.72
C LEU A 795 39.93 42.77 7.92
N LEU A 796 39.62 42.36 9.15
CA LEU A 796 40.23 42.91 10.37
C LEU A 796 41.72 42.57 10.50
N VAL A 797 42.14 41.36 10.11
CA VAL A 797 43.57 41.00 10.06
C VAL A 797 44.31 41.86 9.04
N PHE A 798 43.71 42.12 7.87
CA PHE A 798 44.28 43.00 6.84
C PHE A 798 44.30 44.50 7.23
N ILE A 799 43.38 44.97 8.08
CA ILE A 799 43.39 46.36 8.57
C ILE A 799 44.47 46.57 9.63
N ASN A 800 44.83 45.54 10.39
CA ASN A 800 45.83 45.61 11.46
C ASN A 800 47.26 45.28 10.99
N TYR A 801 47.44 44.92 9.72
CA TYR A 801 48.73 44.73 9.05
C TYR A 801 49.00 45.91 8.13
#